data_AF-A0AAX0YW03-F1
#
_entry.id   AF-A0AAX0YW03-F1
#
_cell.length_a   1.000
_cell.length_b   1.000
_cell.length_c   1.000
_cell.angle_alpha   90.00
_cell.angle_beta   90.00
_cell.angle_gamma   90.00
#
_symmetry.space_group_name_H-M   'P 1'
#
loop_
_entity.id
_entity.type
_entity.pdbx_description
1 polymer ?
#
loop_
_entity_poly.entity_id
_entity_poly.type
_entity_poly.pdbx_seq_one_letter_code
_entity_poly.pdbx_strand_id
1 'polypeptide(L)'
;MTNFKLRAPSKYDQILCDRNLKLIHSATTEFENAEVLIAIAHKNQVQCLHRALTSALNQTLINMNIARIVVLDDSSDIIWPEKIKKLLRHPSVTLLKAECGSPARTRNLLLDWADTQSNLQWVARLDADDELFSTDSLEALWKSAKKTNSKAAIGSNKLRKNGKILSEDNIADSNELKHHFELTKLIEKFASGRQKRELPSCNLILRTNLGIRYPNIRSAEDHWLVTKLLMLHSSDIAICPYPIYAIYSLDGDDTKKNKSNEIWLDQRNRLSYIARTWSTLLTTKRHILGMGMEGTVWLQHNQVVKEFYPWTMSDVKVQEIKILLSSDKDIPIPKVTWQKYGGMWRYQTAYNGKTMPGEKIAKKLIVQYLTKLYQAGVGTLNIKRDNLIITTTGELQYIDIGTDIKPLTTSYFRDMCARLYSIGILGNKDEELVRRNSWRRQDDALKALSGFETFYNEIITLLHPQCIEFTSKQIPTDILKNNSVTLLIKACGQDANVLTEQVTHIVTQLCYPVTFNRKILLIDPHQGTFLRQYANANLTSLIQQAQKLKDDGLIDAILIAPSDPQIITATYNKWFSQSNCIKTHTTNNAPLFPQIWGFDQITTPYVLQCDLDVLIGRRSWQHDYISDMLCACESKNVLAVGFNIPKSQPKFTHYHGEPGEFAPEVRFGLLDLKRIQNQLPIHNPQLDDRLTLTWHRALQAAMAIKGLRAVRGGDARTYYVHPRNEHKHLPEFSIARDLIAQGREPAEQHEQFDWIPGKHWQYQHRHEAIVFLLKGRYTEYSLLQRSLDSLRSQTNQNFGIILIDDASGANHNWNYPILLNKLENKTTLIRHCHNVGRMPNFLLAIKEICQAPQTLVAVLDQDDCLMQTNIIDQLLDAKKKGADFIQMPMYRPNKPINLYRPNYTNSRKAEGANVWSHLRVFTKALFEQIPEDYFKRNDNSTWFDTVTDYLTMLPMSELAKNPVYLDSGYAYWHLRKYYGQDERDREDKLIKELLSKPSLSKNH
;
A
#
# COMPACT_ATOMS: atom_id res chain seq x y z
N MET A 1 28.47 15.92 18.31
CA MET A 1 27.09 15.97 18.83
C MET A 1 26.33 17.08 18.11
N THR A 2 25.42 16.73 17.21
CA THR A 2 24.29 17.57 16.80
C THR A 2 23.18 16.61 16.37
N ASN A 3 22.05 16.74 17.07
CA ASN A 3 20.97 15.77 17.15
C ASN A 3 20.38 15.41 15.78
N PHE A 4 20.55 14.16 15.35
CA PHE A 4 19.64 13.57 14.38
C PHE A 4 18.27 13.46 15.07
N LYS A 5 17.33 14.33 14.70
CA LYS A 5 15.97 14.19 15.19
C LYS A 5 15.35 13.00 14.49
N LEU A 6 15.07 11.93 15.22
CA LEU A 6 14.26 10.76 14.79
C LEU A 6 12.92 11.15 14.11
N ARG A 7 12.52 12.42 14.21
CA ARG A 7 11.27 12.98 13.72
C ARG A 7 11.51 14.42 13.24
N ALA A 8 11.15 14.71 11.98
CA ALA A 8 11.04 16.08 11.44
C ALA A 8 10.38 17.09 12.43
N PRO A 9 10.77 18.37 12.43
CA PRO A 9 10.19 19.36 13.32
C PRO A 9 8.66 19.48 13.12
N SER A 10 7.92 19.67 14.21
CA SER A 10 6.48 19.95 14.15
C SER A 10 6.23 21.22 13.34
N LYS A 11 5.33 21.12 12.36
CA LYS A 11 4.84 22.24 11.57
C LYS A 11 3.42 22.58 12.00
N TYR A 12 3.07 23.85 11.95
CA TYR A 12 1.71 24.30 12.21
C TYR A 12 0.89 24.17 10.94
N ASP A 13 0.25 23.02 10.77
CA ASP A 13 -0.45 22.65 9.55
C ASP A 13 -1.90 22.25 9.85
N GLN A 14 -2.76 22.31 8.83
CA GLN A 14 -4.15 21.89 8.94
C GLN A 14 -4.26 20.36 8.84
N ILE A 15 -4.58 19.71 9.95
CA ILE A 15 -4.73 18.25 10.07
C ILE A 15 -6.12 17.87 10.58
N LEU A 16 -6.55 16.64 10.31
CA LEU A 16 -7.73 16.06 10.94
C LEU A 16 -7.39 15.67 12.39
N CYS A 17 -7.97 16.36 13.36
CA CYS A 17 -7.71 16.11 14.78
C CYS A 17 -8.92 16.44 15.66
N ASP A 18 -8.90 15.90 16.87
CA ASP A 18 -9.85 16.23 17.93
C ASP A 18 -9.69 17.70 18.38
N ARG A 19 -10.61 18.17 19.25
CA ARG A 19 -10.57 19.54 19.77
C ARG A 19 -9.55 19.73 20.90
N ASN A 20 -8.88 18.66 21.35
CA ASN A 20 -7.92 18.64 22.46
C ASN A 20 -8.44 19.40 23.70
N LEU A 21 -9.72 19.19 24.04
CA LEU A 21 -10.38 19.86 25.17
C LEU A 21 -9.74 19.42 26.49
N LYS A 22 -9.36 20.40 27.30
CA LYS A 22 -8.79 20.21 28.63
C LYS A 22 -9.51 21.08 29.65
N LEU A 23 -9.88 20.48 30.78
CA LEU A 23 -10.32 21.20 31.96
C LEU A 23 -9.08 21.70 32.70
N ILE A 24 -8.95 23.02 32.86
CA ILE A 24 -7.83 23.64 33.58
C ILE A 24 -8.22 23.86 35.04
N HIS A 25 -9.44 24.34 35.26
CA HIS A 25 -10.03 24.54 36.59
C HIS A 25 -11.55 24.45 36.49
N SER A 26 -12.19 23.94 37.54
CA SER A 26 -13.65 23.84 37.64
C SER A 26 -14.17 24.80 38.69
N ALA A 27 -15.37 25.33 38.45
CA ALA A 27 -16.17 25.99 39.47
C ALA A 27 -16.36 25.06 40.70
N THR A 28 -16.59 25.66 41.87
CA THR A 28 -16.87 24.98 43.14
C THR A 28 -18.22 24.27 43.11
N THR A 29 -18.38 23.30 44.01
CA THR A 29 -19.57 22.43 44.08
C THR A 29 -20.89 23.20 44.27
N GLU A 30 -20.86 24.36 44.93
CA GLU A 30 -22.05 25.21 45.11
C GLU A 30 -22.63 25.75 43.78
N PHE A 31 -21.84 25.79 42.71
CA PHE A 31 -22.25 26.17 41.36
C PHE A 31 -22.56 24.97 40.44
N GLU A 32 -22.46 23.73 40.92
CA GLU A 32 -22.78 22.53 40.12
C GLU A 32 -24.27 22.47 39.74
N ASN A 33 -25.14 23.01 40.58
CA ASN A 33 -26.59 23.05 40.39
C ASN A 33 -27.09 24.29 39.62
N ALA A 34 -26.18 25.12 39.11
CA ALA A 34 -26.55 26.28 38.31
C ALA A 34 -27.37 25.84 37.07
N GLU A 35 -28.42 26.60 36.78
CA GLU A 35 -29.30 26.39 35.62
C GLU A 35 -28.81 27.15 34.39
N VAL A 36 -28.11 28.26 34.60
CA VAL A 36 -27.67 29.18 33.53
C VAL A 36 -26.15 29.19 33.42
N LEU A 37 -25.65 29.10 32.20
CA LEU A 37 -24.23 29.24 31.88
C LEU A 37 -23.97 30.54 31.15
N ILE A 38 -23.05 31.38 31.67
CA ILE A 38 -22.44 32.46 30.90
C ILE A 38 -21.23 31.87 30.16
N ALA A 39 -21.32 31.78 28.83
CA ALA A 39 -20.33 31.17 27.97
C ALA A 39 -19.47 32.23 27.28
N ILE A 40 -18.18 32.27 27.62
CA ILE A 40 -17.21 33.24 27.11
C ILE A 40 -16.17 32.53 26.24
N ALA A 41 -16.16 32.83 24.94
CA ALA A 41 -15.15 32.36 24.00
C ALA A 41 -13.97 33.35 23.97
N HIS A 42 -12.75 32.87 24.23
CA HIS A 42 -11.57 33.72 24.33
C HIS A 42 -10.44 33.29 23.40
N LYS A 43 -9.77 34.29 22.81
CA LYS A 43 -8.47 34.12 22.12
C LYS A 43 -7.64 35.40 22.16
N ASN A 44 -6.49 35.38 22.82
CA ASN A 44 -5.46 36.44 22.84
C ASN A 44 -5.92 37.85 23.30
N GLN A 45 -7.11 38.03 23.87
CA GLN A 45 -7.70 39.34 24.19
C GLN A 45 -7.82 39.58 25.71
N VAL A 46 -6.69 39.61 26.42
CA VAL A 46 -6.66 39.57 27.90
C VAL A 46 -7.35 40.76 28.56
N GLN A 47 -7.10 41.99 28.09
CA GLN A 47 -7.69 43.20 28.69
C GLN A 47 -9.20 43.25 28.50
N CYS A 48 -9.67 42.83 27.33
CA CYS A 48 -11.08 42.68 27.01
C CYS A 48 -11.74 41.66 27.95
N LEU A 49 -11.14 40.47 28.09
CA LEU A 49 -11.63 39.41 28.96
C LEU A 49 -11.81 39.88 30.40
N HIS A 50 -10.93 40.76 30.90
CA HIS A 50 -11.07 41.34 32.24
C HIS A 50 -12.44 42.00 32.41
N ARG A 51 -12.83 42.87 31.47
CA ARG A 51 -14.10 43.60 31.55
C ARG A 51 -15.29 42.65 31.45
N ALA A 52 -15.27 41.74 30.47
CA ALA A 52 -16.31 40.74 30.28
C ALA A 52 -16.52 39.92 31.56
N LEU A 53 -15.43 39.37 32.11
CA LEU A 53 -15.48 38.50 33.29
C LEU A 53 -15.90 39.27 34.55
N THR A 54 -15.44 40.51 34.75
CA THR A 54 -15.92 41.35 35.86
C THR A 54 -17.42 41.62 35.76
N SER A 55 -17.94 41.95 34.58
CA SER A 55 -19.38 42.20 34.39
C SER A 55 -20.23 40.93 34.60
N ALA A 56 -19.70 39.77 34.20
CA ALA A 56 -20.34 38.47 34.39
C ALA A 56 -20.40 38.08 35.87
N LEU A 57 -19.30 38.27 36.61
CA LEU A 57 -19.23 37.98 38.05
C LEU A 57 -20.17 38.86 38.89
N ASN A 58 -20.48 40.07 38.44
CA ASN A 58 -21.37 40.99 39.13
C ASN A 58 -22.87 40.72 38.90
N GLN A 59 -23.25 39.70 38.11
CA GLN A 59 -24.66 39.40 37.84
C GLN A 59 -25.38 38.85 39.09
N THR A 60 -26.64 39.25 39.28
CA THR A 60 -27.51 38.76 40.38
C THR A 60 -27.62 37.24 40.38
N LEU A 61 -27.72 36.60 39.21
CA LEU A 61 -27.80 35.14 39.11
C LEU A 61 -26.53 34.42 39.58
N ILE A 62 -25.34 35.04 39.47
CA ILE A 62 -24.11 34.47 40.02
C ILE A 62 -24.17 34.50 41.55
N ASN A 63 -24.59 35.63 42.14
CA ASN A 63 -24.70 35.77 43.60
C ASN A 63 -25.75 34.82 44.21
N MET A 64 -26.76 34.42 43.42
CA MET A 64 -27.80 33.46 43.82
C MET A 64 -27.42 31.99 43.53
N ASN A 65 -26.23 31.71 43.02
CA ASN A 65 -25.78 30.39 42.54
C ASN A 65 -26.71 29.76 41.47
N ILE A 66 -27.51 30.58 40.77
CA ILE A 66 -28.38 30.14 39.67
C ILE A 66 -27.59 30.11 38.36
N ALA A 67 -26.60 30.99 38.21
CA ALA A 67 -25.71 31.02 37.05
C ALA A 67 -24.27 30.64 37.43
N ARG A 68 -23.53 30.11 36.45
CA ARG A 68 -22.08 29.91 36.50
C ARG A 68 -21.42 30.38 35.21
N ILE A 69 -20.09 30.51 35.20
CA ILE A 69 -19.32 31.04 34.07
C ILE A 69 -18.40 29.95 33.52
N VAL A 70 -18.32 29.84 32.20
CA VAL A 70 -17.25 29.08 31.53
C VAL A 70 -16.50 29.99 30.59
N VAL A 71 -15.18 30.04 30.77
CA VAL A 71 -14.26 30.65 29.82
C VAL A 71 -13.58 29.52 29.05
N LEU A 72 -13.72 29.55 27.72
CA LEU A 72 -13.02 28.63 26.82
C LEU A 72 -11.91 29.38 26.09
N ASP A 73 -10.67 29.04 26.42
CA ASP A 73 -9.46 29.48 25.73
C ASP A 73 -9.22 28.65 24.46
N ASP A 74 -9.41 29.26 23.27
CA ASP A 74 -9.10 28.66 21.96
C ASP A 74 -7.59 28.75 21.66
N SER A 75 -6.81 28.12 22.51
CA SER A 75 -5.35 27.99 22.39
C SER A 75 -4.64 29.34 22.25
N SER A 76 -4.89 30.26 23.18
CA SER A 76 -4.17 31.53 23.21
C SER A 76 -2.68 31.33 23.50
N ASP A 77 -1.85 32.16 22.87
CA ASP A 77 -0.41 32.21 23.07
C ASP A 77 -0.06 33.40 23.97
N ILE A 78 -0.52 33.32 25.22
CA ILE A 78 -0.43 34.41 26.19
C ILE A 78 -0.06 33.87 27.57
N ILE A 79 0.62 34.71 28.34
CA ILE A 79 0.80 34.52 29.78
C ILE A 79 -0.30 35.33 30.48
N TRP A 80 -1.12 34.67 31.30
CA TRP A 80 -2.18 35.32 32.05
C TRP A 80 -1.61 36.27 33.12
N PRO A 81 -1.99 37.57 33.13
CA PRO A 81 -1.63 38.47 34.23
C PRO A 81 -2.32 38.08 35.54
N GLU A 82 -1.69 38.37 36.69
CA GLU A 82 -2.23 38.00 38.01
C GLU A 82 -3.65 38.49 38.28
N LYS A 83 -3.99 39.71 37.83
CA LYS A 83 -5.35 40.26 37.96
C LYS A 83 -6.41 39.36 37.31
N ILE A 84 -6.12 38.82 36.13
CA ILE A 84 -7.01 37.91 35.41
C ILE A 84 -7.00 36.52 36.05
N LYS A 85 -5.83 36.00 36.46
CA LYS A 85 -5.74 34.71 37.15
C LYS A 85 -6.65 34.66 38.38
N LYS A 86 -6.74 35.76 39.14
CA LYS A 86 -7.65 35.85 40.30
C LYS A 86 -9.11 35.71 39.89
N LEU A 87 -9.54 36.38 38.82
CA LEU A 87 -10.92 36.29 38.31
C LEU A 87 -11.22 34.88 37.75
N LEU A 88 -10.27 34.27 37.04
CA LEU A 88 -10.41 32.92 36.49
C LEU A 88 -10.45 31.81 37.55
N ARG A 89 -10.01 32.11 38.78
CA ARG A 89 -10.07 31.22 39.95
C ARG A 89 -11.27 31.51 40.86
N HIS A 90 -12.17 32.39 40.44
CA HIS A 90 -13.37 32.67 41.21
C HIS A 90 -14.24 31.39 41.33
N PRO A 91 -14.88 31.12 42.47
CA PRO A 91 -15.66 29.90 42.70
C PRO A 91 -16.70 29.58 41.61
N SER A 92 -17.27 30.59 40.95
CA SER A 92 -18.26 30.43 39.88
C SER A 92 -17.70 30.17 38.47
N VAL A 93 -16.36 30.12 38.30
CA VAL A 93 -15.70 30.10 36.98
C VAL A 93 -15.06 28.75 36.69
N THR A 94 -15.45 28.15 35.57
CA THR A 94 -14.75 27.02 34.95
C THR A 94 -13.87 27.51 33.81
N LEU A 95 -12.61 27.09 33.77
CA LEU A 95 -11.66 27.40 32.70
C LEU A 95 -11.38 26.15 31.87
N LEU A 96 -11.69 26.23 30.58
CA LEU A 96 -11.42 25.22 29.58
C LEU A 96 -10.36 25.71 28.59
N LYS A 97 -9.58 24.79 28.03
CA LYS A 97 -8.66 25.05 26.92
C LYS A 97 -8.91 24.06 25.79
N ALA A 98 -8.96 24.53 24.55
CA ALA A 98 -9.16 23.68 23.37
C ALA A 98 -8.50 24.25 22.10
N GLU A 99 -8.45 23.43 21.05
CA GLU A 99 -8.02 23.77 19.69
C GLU A 99 -9.26 23.74 18.76
N CYS A 100 -10.02 24.83 18.73
CA CYS A 100 -11.24 24.95 17.93
C CYS A 100 -10.97 25.56 16.55
N GLY A 101 -10.13 26.59 16.49
CA GLY A 101 -9.64 27.21 15.26
C GLY A 101 -10.55 28.26 14.62
N SER A 102 -11.77 28.47 15.12
CA SER A 102 -12.65 29.57 14.72
C SER A 102 -13.62 29.97 15.85
N PRO A 103 -14.07 31.23 15.92
CA PRO A 103 -15.06 31.65 16.93
C PRO A 103 -16.34 30.81 16.92
N ALA A 104 -16.87 30.47 15.74
CA ALA A 104 -18.03 29.60 15.60
C ALA A 104 -17.81 28.22 16.26
N ARG A 105 -16.65 27.60 16.03
CA ARG A 105 -16.30 26.30 16.63
C ARG A 105 -16.09 26.40 18.14
N THR A 106 -15.48 27.48 18.62
CA THR A 106 -15.31 27.74 20.07
C THR A 106 -16.67 27.85 20.76
N ARG A 107 -17.61 28.63 20.19
CA ARG A 107 -18.99 28.73 20.72
C ARG A 107 -19.72 27.39 20.65
N ASN A 108 -19.56 26.64 19.56
CA ASN A 108 -20.16 25.30 19.44
C ASN A 108 -19.59 24.31 20.47
N LEU A 109 -18.31 24.40 20.83
CA LEU A 109 -17.73 23.59 21.89
C LEU A 109 -18.28 23.96 23.26
N LEU A 110 -18.53 25.25 23.53
CA LEU A 110 -19.21 25.68 24.75
C LEU A 110 -20.64 25.13 24.83
N LEU A 111 -21.38 25.13 23.72
CA LEU A 111 -22.70 24.50 23.64
C LEU A 111 -22.64 22.98 23.83
N ASP A 112 -21.69 22.31 23.18
CA ASP A 112 -21.48 20.86 23.32
C ASP A 112 -21.13 20.49 24.77
N TRP A 113 -20.27 21.28 25.42
CA TRP A 113 -19.92 21.10 26.83
C TRP A 113 -21.13 21.32 27.74
N ALA A 114 -21.92 22.37 27.49
CA ALA A 114 -23.12 22.65 28.28
C ALA A 114 -24.16 21.52 28.17
N ASP A 115 -24.33 20.94 26.98
CA ASP A 115 -25.22 19.81 26.74
C ASP A 115 -24.83 18.55 27.52
N THR A 116 -23.57 18.40 27.97
CA THR A 116 -23.16 17.29 28.83
C THR A 116 -23.40 17.53 30.33
N GLN A 117 -23.93 18.69 30.71
CA GLN A 117 -24.14 19.07 32.11
C GLN A 117 -25.63 18.96 32.43
N SER A 118 -26.01 18.01 33.28
CA SER A 118 -27.42 17.71 33.56
C SER A 118 -28.23 18.89 34.11
N ASN A 119 -27.58 19.77 34.88
CA ASN A 119 -28.25 20.87 35.56
C ASN A 119 -28.38 22.14 34.69
N LEU A 120 -27.55 22.28 33.65
CA LEU A 120 -27.60 23.45 32.78
C LEU A 120 -28.78 23.35 31.80
N GLN A 121 -29.65 24.35 31.86
CA GLN A 121 -30.79 24.48 30.94
C GLN A 121 -30.61 25.61 29.94
N TRP A 122 -29.78 26.60 30.24
CA TRP A 122 -29.60 27.78 29.40
C TRP A 122 -28.12 28.18 29.25
N VAL A 123 -27.76 28.63 28.06
CA VAL A 123 -26.41 29.14 27.72
C VAL A 123 -26.54 30.56 27.19
N ALA A 124 -26.09 31.52 27.99
CA ALA A 124 -26.01 32.92 27.64
C ALA A 124 -24.64 33.22 27.01
N ARG A 125 -24.65 33.77 25.80
CA ARG A 125 -23.42 34.20 25.12
C ARG A 125 -22.93 35.51 25.71
N LEU A 126 -21.62 35.60 25.93
CA LEU A 126 -20.91 36.85 26.16
C LEU A 126 -19.56 36.77 25.43
N ASP A 127 -19.33 37.64 24.44
CA ASP A 127 -18.03 37.67 23.77
C ASP A 127 -16.99 38.31 24.70
N ALA A 128 -15.71 37.93 24.54
CA ALA A 128 -14.65 38.36 25.44
C ALA A 128 -14.35 39.87 25.41
N ASP A 129 -14.78 40.59 24.38
CA ASP A 129 -14.65 42.04 24.22
C ASP A 129 -15.90 42.85 24.56
N ASP A 130 -16.98 42.18 24.94
CA ASP A 130 -18.23 42.76 25.41
C ASP A 130 -18.33 42.77 26.95
N GLU A 131 -19.37 43.39 27.49
CA GLU A 131 -19.70 43.38 28.91
C GLU A 131 -21.21 43.40 29.13
N LEU A 132 -21.69 42.76 30.19
CA LEU A 132 -23.10 42.85 30.59
C LEU A 132 -23.40 44.26 31.11
N PHE A 133 -24.57 44.81 30.75
CA PHE A 133 -24.86 46.23 30.93
C PHE A 133 -25.18 46.62 32.38
N SER A 134 -26.06 45.86 33.05
CA SER A 134 -26.45 46.04 34.45
C SER A 134 -26.32 44.72 35.20
N THR A 135 -26.38 44.77 36.54
CA THR A 135 -26.25 43.58 37.40
C THR A 135 -27.39 42.57 37.22
N ASP A 136 -28.54 43.00 36.68
CA ASP A 136 -29.75 42.20 36.44
C ASP A 136 -29.99 41.89 34.95
N SER A 137 -29.08 42.28 34.05
CA SER A 137 -29.21 42.08 32.59
C SER A 137 -29.48 40.61 32.22
N LEU A 138 -28.71 39.68 32.77
CA LEU A 138 -28.88 38.25 32.49
C LEU A 138 -30.17 37.70 33.10
N GLU A 139 -30.51 38.14 34.32
CA GLU A 139 -31.70 37.70 35.04
C GLU A 139 -32.98 38.05 34.28
N ALA A 140 -33.06 39.26 33.73
CA ALA A 140 -34.22 39.69 32.98
C ALA A 140 -34.38 38.92 31.66
N LEU A 141 -33.29 38.74 30.90
CA LEU A 141 -33.31 37.97 29.66
C LEU A 141 -33.69 36.50 29.92
N TRP A 142 -33.11 35.88 30.94
CA TRP A 142 -33.44 34.50 31.34
C TRP A 142 -34.91 34.36 31.78
N LYS A 143 -35.43 35.28 32.61
CA LYS A 143 -36.85 35.27 33.02
C LYS A 143 -37.81 35.36 31.83
N SER A 144 -37.44 36.10 30.78
CA SER A 144 -38.24 36.19 29.54
C SER A 144 -38.36 34.86 28.80
N ALA A 145 -37.36 33.98 28.94
CA ALA A 145 -37.31 32.67 28.29
C ALA A 145 -37.85 31.54 29.20
N LYS A 146 -37.40 31.48 30.46
CA LYS A 146 -37.63 30.36 31.39
C LYS A 146 -39.10 30.04 31.64
N LYS A 147 -39.96 31.07 31.71
CA LYS A 147 -41.40 30.91 32.01
C LYS A 147 -42.22 30.47 30.80
N THR A 148 -41.57 30.13 29.68
CA THR A 148 -42.20 29.77 28.42
C THR A 148 -41.55 28.51 27.86
N ASN A 149 -42.17 27.90 26.85
CA ASN A 149 -41.53 26.82 26.07
C ASN A 149 -40.49 27.34 25.06
N SER A 150 -39.92 28.52 25.30
CA SER A 150 -38.94 29.12 24.40
C SER A 150 -37.70 28.24 24.23
N LYS A 151 -37.14 28.30 23.01
CA LYS A 151 -35.85 27.74 22.63
C LYS A 151 -34.71 28.71 22.85
N ALA A 152 -34.98 30.01 22.74
CA ALA A 152 -33.99 31.06 22.94
C ALA A 152 -34.64 32.36 23.41
N ALA A 153 -33.82 33.29 23.90
CA ALA A 153 -34.21 34.69 24.01
C ALA A 153 -33.14 35.63 23.45
N ILE A 154 -33.59 36.77 22.91
CA ILE A 154 -32.75 37.80 22.31
C ILE A 154 -32.96 39.12 23.06
N GLY A 155 -31.85 39.70 23.53
CA GLY A 155 -31.83 40.98 24.25
C GLY A 155 -31.33 42.15 23.40
N SER A 156 -31.53 43.37 23.89
CA SER A 156 -30.95 44.59 23.30
C SER A 156 -29.51 44.82 23.72
N ASN A 157 -28.75 45.63 22.97
CA ASN A 157 -27.40 46.05 23.37
C ASN A 157 -27.15 47.55 23.19
N LYS A 158 -26.27 48.09 24.03
CA LYS A 158 -25.55 49.34 23.74
C LYS A 158 -24.39 49.07 22.79
N LEU A 159 -23.94 50.11 22.10
CA LEU A 159 -22.82 50.04 21.18
C LEU A 159 -21.63 50.84 21.72
N ARG A 160 -20.44 50.26 21.68
CA ARG A 160 -19.17 50.91 22.02
C ARG A 160 -18.32 51.06 20.77
N LYS A 161 -17.77 52.26 20.56
CA LYS A 161 -16.82 52.54 19.48
C LYS A 161 -15.72 53.48 19.97
N ASN A 162 -14.48 53.13 19.68
CA ASN A 162 -13.26 53.75 20.20
C ASN A 162 -13.32 54.00 21.72
N GLY A 163 -13.79 53.01 22.47
CA GLY A 163 -13.94 53.08 23.94
C GLY A 163 -15.11 53.92 24.47
N LYS A 164 -15.87 54.61 23.61
CA LYS A 164 -17.05 55.41 24.00
C LYS A 164 -18.35 54.65 23.73
N ILE A 165 -19.29 54.69 24.68
CA ILE A 165 -20.65 54.18 24.51
C ILE A 165 -21.44 55.18 23.67
N LEU A 166 -22.08 54.72 22.60
CA LEU A 166 -22.90 55.53 21.69
C LEU A 166 -24.26 55.85 22.34
N SER A 167 -24.89 56.94 21.89
CA SER A 167 -26.21 57.37 22.38
C SER A 167 -27.37 56.52 21.86
N GLU A 168 -27.20 55.86 20.72
CA GLU A 168 -28.21 55.01 20.10
C GLU A 168 -28.06 53.56 20.57
N ASP A 169 -29.15 53.00 21.09
CA ASP A 169 -29.23 51.60 21.52
C ASP A 169 -29.68 50.69 20.35
N ASN A 170 -29.12 49.49 20.25
CA ASN A 170 -29.58 48.47 19.32
C ASN A 170 -30.68 47.63 19.98
N ILE A 171 -31.93 48.08 19.84
CA ILE A 171 -33.08 47.48 20.51
C ILE A 171 -33.56 46.22 19.79
N ALA A 172 -33.77 45.15 20.56
CA ALA A 172 -34.45 43.94 20.09
C ALA A 172 -35.97 44.18 20.02
N ASP A 173 -36.47 44.59 18.85
CA ASP A 173 -37.89 44.86 18.63
C ASP A 173 -38.65 43.59 18.19
N SER A 174 -39.69 43.23 18.94
CA SER A 174 -40.53 42.06 18.63
C SER A 174 -41.27 42.21 17.29
N ASN A 175 -41.62 43.43 16.87
CA ASN A 175 -42.34 43.67 15.61
C ASN A 175 -41.42 43.42 14.40
N GLU A 176 -40.13 43.73 14.54
CA GLU A 176 -39.14 43.54 13.47
C GLU A 176 -38.62 42.10 13.43
N LEU A 177 -38.45 41.46 14.59
CA LEU A 177 -37.75 40.17 14.69
C LEU A 177 -38.67 38.96 14.51
N LYS A 178 -39.96 39.02 14.90
CA LYS A 178 -40.85 37.85 14.87
C LYS A 178 -41.49 37.58 13.50
N HIS A 179 -41.61 38.59 12.65
CA HIS A 179 -42.24 38.44 11.34
C HIS A 179 -41.18 38.32 10.24
N HIS A 180 -41.17 37.21 9.48
CA HIS A 180 -40.11 36.93 8.50
C HIS A 180 -39.94 38.02 7.41
N PHE A 181 -41.03 38.67 6.97
CA PHE A 181 -40.95 39.84 6.08
C PHE A 181 -40.22 41.03 6.70
N GLU A 182 -40.57 41.42 7.93
CA GLU A 182 -39.93 42.56 8.60
C GLU A 182 -38.47 42.25 8.95
N LEU A 183 -38.19 41.02 9.37
CA LEU A 183 -36.83 40.54 9.59
C LEU A 183 -36.00 40.61 8.30
N THR A 184 -36.56 40.20 7.16
CA THR A 184 -35.89 40.30 5.86
C THR A 184 -35.59 41.76 5.50
N LYS A 185 -36.56 42.66 5.67
CA LYS A 185 -36.38 44.10 5.43
C LYS A 185 -35.29 44.70 6.32
N LEU A 186 -35.24 44.31 7.60
CA LEU A 186 -34.18 44.73 8.53
C LEU A 186 -32.82 44.26 8.02
N ILE A 187 -32.69 43.00 7.63
CA ILE A 187 -31.45 42.43 7.10
C ILE A 187 -30.99 43.13 5.83
N GLU A 188 -31.89 43.34 4.87
CA GLU A 188 -31.59 44.06 3.63
C GLU A 188 -31.11 45.50 3.89
N LYS A 189 -31.73 46.21 4.84
CA LYS A 189 -31.33 47.58 5.18
C LYS A 189 -29.92 47.65 5.75
N PHE A 190 -29.53 46.77 6.69
CA PHE A 190 -28.16 46.85 7.23
C PHE A 190 -27.13 46.26 6.28
N ALA A 191 -27.46 45.22 5.51
CA ALA A 191 -26.54 44.68 4.52
C ALA A 191 -26.18 45.71 3.43
N SER A 192 -27.15 46.55 3.03
CA SER A 192 -26.96 47.64 2.07
C SER A 192 -26.41 48.94 2.68
N GLY A 193 -26.11 48.97 3.98
CA GLY A 193 -25.65 50.18 4.68
C GLY A 193 -26.70 51.28 4.86
N ARG A 194 -27.98 51.02 4.52
CA ARG A 194 -29.10 51.97 4.67
C ARG A 194 -29.54 52.18 6.13
N GLN A 195 -29.05 51.36 7.06
CA GLN A 195 -29.20 51.58 8.50
C GLN A 195 -27.92 51.19 9.24
N LYS A 196 -27.67 51.83 10.39
CA LYS A 196 -26.49 51.59 11.22
C LYS A 196 -26.64 50.38 12.15
N ARG A 197 -27.87 50.06 12.58
CA ARG A 197 -28.15 48.92 13.47
C ARG A 197 -28.16 47.60 12.71
N GLU A 198 -27.48 46.60 13.26
CA GLU A 198 -27.55 45.21 12.79
C GLU A 198 -28.49 44.40 13.69
N LEU A 199 -28.68 43.11 13.39
CA LEU A 199 -29.38 42.21 14.31
C LEU A 199 -28.66 42.21 15.68
N PRO A 200 -29.38 42.19 16.81
CA PRO A 200 -28.79 42.01 18.13
C PRO A 200 -28.34 40.54 18.36
N SER A 201 -27.60 39.97 17.42
CA SER A 201 -27.21 38.56 17.34
C SER A 201 -26.29 38.08 18.46
N CYS A 202 -25.60 39.02 19.12
CA CYS A 202 -24.67 38.75 20.21
C CYS A 202 -25.37 38.56 21.56
N ASN A 203 -26.62 39.01 21.68
CA ASN A 203 -27.37 39.04 22.95
C ASN A 203 -28.31 37.83 23.06
N LEU A 204 -27.74 36.64 22.89
CA LEU A 204 -28.50 35.41 22.75
C LEU A 204 -28.33 34.51 23.97
N ILE A 205 -29.45 34.05 24.54
CA ILE A 205 -29.49 32.90 25.45
C ILE A 205 -30.17 31.72 24.74
N LEU A 206 -29.54 30.55 24.75
CA LEU A 206 -30.01 29.34 24.09
C LEU A 206 -30.35 28.27 25.12
N ARG A 207 -31.43 27.52 24.91
CA ARG A 207 -31.70 26.31 25.70
C ARG A 207 -30.68 25.22 25.35
N THR A 208 -30.27 24.43 26.34
CA THR A 208 -29.41 23.26 26.12
C THR A 208 -30.16 22.14 25.38
N ASN A 209 -29.42 21.20 24.79
CA ASN A 209 -29.92 20.01 24.12
C ASN A 209 -30.80 20.27 22.88
N LEU A 210 -30.69 21.45 22.26
CA LEU A 210 -31.42 21.77 21.02
C LEU A 210 -30.79 21.21 19.74
N GLY A 211 -29.52 20.82 19.78
CA GLY A 211 -28.75 20.44 18.57
C GLY A 211 -28.47 21.60 17.60
N ILE A 212 -28.87 22.83 17.94
CA ILE A 212 -28.64 24.03 17.14
C ILE A 212 -27.21 24.55 17.39
N ARG A 213 -26.47 24.85 16.32
CA ARG A 213 -25.06 25.26 16.36
C ARG A 213 -24.79 26.42 15.40
N TYR A 214 -23.77 27.21 15.72
CA TYR A 214 -23.26 28.30 14.88
C TYR A 214 -22.69 27.72 13.58
N PRO A 215 -23.04 28.27 12.40
CA PRO A 215 -22.44 27.87 11.14
C PRO A 215 -20.96 28.26 11.10
N ASN A 216 -20.11 27.39 10.56
CA ASN A 216 -18.67 27.65 10.49
C ASN A 216 -18.33 28.55 9.28
N ILE A 217 -18.70 29.83 9.37
CA ILE A 217 -18.37 30.88 8.40
C ILE A 217 -17.46 31.94 9.00
N ARG A 218 -16.76 32.67 8.13
CA ARG A 218 -15.86 33.75 8.52
C ARG A 218 -16.64 35.06 8.53
N SER A 219 -16.99 35.55 9.73
CA SER A 219 -17.88 36.69 10.00
C SER A 219 -19.37 36.37 9.86
N ALA A 220 -20.18 36.99 10.73
CA ALA A 220 -21.65 36.95 10.73
C ALA A 220 -22.26 35.58 11.06
N GLU A 221 -21.50 34.63 11.59
CA GLU A 221 -21.97 33.30 12.00
C GLU A 221 -23.15 33.37 12.97
N ASP A 222 -23.15 34.37 13.83
CA ASP A 222 -24.18 34.64 14.81
C ASP A 222 -25.43 35.26 14.19
N HIS A 223 -25.28 36.20 13.26
CA HIS A 223 -26.37 36.73 12.45
C HIS A 223 -27.07 35.61 11.68
N TRP A 224 -26.31 34.67 11.12
CA TRP A 224 -26.86 33.51 10.44
C TRP A 224 -27.63 32.58 11.39
N LEU A 225 -27.07 32.29 12.56
CA LEU A 225 -27.74 31.48 13.58
C LEU A 225 -29.06 32.12 14.03
N VAL A 226 -29.01 33.41 14.39
CA VAL A 226 -30.18 34.15 14.88
C VAL A 226 -31.23 34.33 13.79
N THR A 227 -30.83 34.60 12.55
CA THR A 227 -31.75 34.63 11.41
C THR A 227 -32.44 33.27 11.24
N LYS A 228 -31.70 32.16 11.32
CA LYS A 228 -32.28 30.82 11.24
C LYS A 228 -33.27 30.54 12.36
N LEU A 229 -32.94 30.91 13.61
CA LEU A 229 -33.82 30.78 14.76
C LEU A 229 -35.11 31.58 14.58
N LEU A 230 -35.00 32.85 14.19
CA LEU A 230 -36.15 33.73 14.01
C LEU A 230 -37.00 33.34 12.80
N MET A 231 -36.41 32.80 11.74
CA MET A 231 -37.16 32.36 10.55
C MET A 231 -37.90 31.02 10.77
N LEU A 232 -37.30 30.08 11.51
CA LEU A 232 -37.82 28.71 11.64
C LEU A 232 -38.53 28.43 12.97
N HIS A 233 -38.26 29.24 13.99
CA HIS A 233 -38.75 29.04 15.35
C HIS A 233 -39.27 30.34 15.97
N SER A 234 -39.77 31.29 15.17
CA SER A 234 -40.21 32.63 15.63
C SER A 234 -41.12 32.60 16.87
N SER A 235 -42.05 31.65 16.93
CA SER A 235 -42.98 31.45 18.05
C SER A 235 -42.29 31.04 19.35
N ASP A 236 -41.13 30.39 19.23
CA ASP A 236 -40.37 29.82 20.33
C ASP A 236 -39.21 30.73 20.77
N ILE A 237 -39.09 31.93 20.19
CA ILE A 237 -38.05 32.91 20.56
C ILE A 237 -38.66 34.04 21.39
N ALA A 238 -38.20 34.19 22.63
CA ALA A 238 -38.53 35.34 23.46
C ALA A 238 -37.69 36.57 23.05
N ILE A 239 -38.32 37.74 22.99
CA ILE A 239 -37.66 39.00 22.67
C ILE A 239 -37.75 39.89 23.92
N CYS A 240 -36.60 40.35 24.41
CA CYS A 240 -36.47 41.14 25.63
C CYS A 240 -35.85 42.51 25.31
N PRO A 241 -36.67 43.55 25.05
CA PRO A 241 -36.15 44.87 24.70
C PRO A 241 -35.41 45.56 25.85
N TYR A 242 -35.88 45.38 27.09
CA TYR A 242 -35.31 45.98 28.30
C TYR A 242 -35.41 45.04 29.51
N PRO A 243 -34.51 45.18 30.51
CA PRO A 243 -33.31 46.01 30.50
C PRO A 243 -32.30 45.57 29.42
N ILE A 244 -31.39 46.48 29.06
CA ILE A 244 -30.35 46.20 28.06
C ILE A 244 -29.50 45.01 28.55
N TYR A 245 -29.17 44.07 27.65
CA TYR A 245 -28.40 42.88 27.98
C TYR A 245 -26.90 43.17 28.09
N ALA A 246 -26.30 43.75 27.04
CA ALA A 246 -24.86 43.95 26.97
C ALA A 246 -24.45 45.27 26.33
N ILE A 247 -23.19 45.65 26.51
CA ILE A 247 -22.49 46.70 25.76
C ILE A 247 -21.58 46.00 24.74
N TYR A 248 -21.93 46.12 23.46
CA TYR A 248 -21.27 45.48 22.33
C TYR A 248 -20.14 46.33 21.76
N SER A 249 -18.95 45.76 21.57
CA SER A 249 -17.78 46.45 21.02
C SER A 249 -17.73 46.41 19.48
N LEU A 250 -17.71 47.58 18.84
CA LEU A 250 -17.56 47.72 17.38
C LEU A 250 -16.10 47.67 16.89
N ASP A 251 -15.14 47.63 17.81
CA ASP A 251 -13.71 47.77 17.52
C ASP A 251 -12.94 46.44 17.49
N GLY A 252 -13.63 45.30 17.50
CA GLY A 252 -13.01 43.98 17.50
C GLY A 252 -12.01 43.79 16.35
N ASP A 253 -10.84 43.24 16.68
CA ASP A 253 -9.72 43.11 15.72
C ASP A 253 -10.07 42.25 14.51
N ASP A 254 -10.82 41.15 14.72
CA ASP A 254 -11.33 40.31 13.63
C ASP A 254 -12.33 41.06 12.75
N THR A 255 -13.17 41.91 13.33
CA THR A 255 -14.13 42.75 12.58
C THR A 255 -13.40 43.77 11.71
N LYS A 256 -12.34 44.41 12.22
CA LYS A 256 -11.50 45.33 11.43
C LYS A 256 -10.83 44.62 10.25
N LYS A 257 -10.26 43.44 10.48
CA LYS A 257 -9.60 42.63 9.44
C LYS A 257 -10.58 42.08 8.39
N ASN A 258 -11.81 41.75 8.77
CA ASN A 258 -12.82 41.30 7.81
C ASN A 258 -13.37 42.46 6.98
N LYS A 259 -13.46 43.67 7.55
CA LYS A 259 -13.85 44.88 6.81
C LYS A 259 -12.82 45.27 5.75
N SER A 260 -11.52 45.16 6.08
CA SER A 260 -10.45 45.48 5.14
C SER A 260 -10.33 44.53 3.94
N ASN A 261 -10.90 43.32 4.04
CA ASN A 261 -10.80 42.26 3.02
C ASN A 261 -12.13 42.02 2.26
N GLU A 262 -13.10 42.94 2.34
CA GLU A 262 -14.45 42.84 1.75
C GLU A 262 -15.33 41.65 2.24
N ILE A 263 -14.77 40.69 2.96
CA ILE A 263 -15.47 39.52 3.55
C ILE A 263 -16.68 39.96 4.38
N TRP A 264 -16.52 41.04 5.16
CA TRP A 264 -17.58 41.57 6.02
C TRP A 264 -18.85 41.95 5.23
N LEU A 265 -18.66 42.57 4.06
CA LEU A 265 -19.75 43.04 3.19
C LEU A 265 -20.37 41.87 2.42
N ASP A 266 -19.54 41.00 1.87
CA ASP A 266 -19.98 39.79 1.16
C ASP A 266 -20.87 38.90 2.04
N GLN A 267 -20.48 38.63 3.29
CA GLN A 267 -21.30 37.79 4.19
C GLN A 267 -22.66 38.40 4.52
N ARG A 268 -22.75 39.73 4.61
CA ARG A 268 -24.02 40.45 4.86
C ARG A 268 -24.90 40.47 3.62
N ASN A 269 -24.31 40.64 2.43
CA ASN A 269 -25.03 40.52 1.17
C ASN A 269 -25.57 39.09 0.98
N ARG A 270 -24.78 38.07 1.31
CA ARG A 270 -25.25 36.67 1.33
C ARG A 270 -26.36 36.46 2.34
N LEU A 271 -26.24 36.98 3.56
CA LEU A 271 -27.28 36.90 4.58
C LEU A 271 -28.58 37.56 4.12
N SER A 272 -28.50 38.72 3.45
CA SER A 272 -29.65 39.39 2.87
C SER A 272 -30.29 38.56 1.75
N TYR A 273 -29.47 37.99 0.86
CA TYR A 273 -29.96 37.12 -0.20
C TYR A 273 -30.70 35.91 0.36
N ILE A 274 -30.09 35.18 1.31
CA ILE A 274 -30.74 34.00 1.89
C ILE A 274 -32.01 34.37 2.67
N ALA A 275 -32.03 35.50 3.38
CA ALA A 275 -33.18 35.90 4.19
C ALA A 275 -34.40 36.09 3.28
N ARG A 276 -34.19 36.73 2.12
CA ARG A 276 -35.20 36.85 1.08
C ARG A 276 -35.64 35.49 0.54
N THR A 277 -34.70 34.62 0.18
CA THR A 277 -35.01 33.26 -0.31
C THR A 277 -35.82 32.46 0.71
N TRP A 278 -35.41 32.47 1.98
CA TRP A 278 -36.09 31.76 3.07
C TRP A 278 -37.47 32.33 3.33
N SER A 279 -37.61 33.65 3.36
CA SER A 279 -38.89 34.34 3.48
C SER A 279 -39.84 33.94 2.35
N THR A 280 -39.38 33.93 1.09
CA THR A 280 -40.18 33.45 -0.05
C THR A 280 -40.55 31.97 0.07
N LEU A 281 -39.68 31.12 0.57
CA LEU A 281 -40.04 29.71 0.77
C LEU A 281 -41.07 29.53 1.88
N LEU A 282 -40.95 30.29 2.99
CA LEU A 282 -41.91 30.26 4.09
C LEU A 282 -43.31 30.70 3.63
N THR A 283 -43.44 31.66 2.70
CA THR A 283 -44.75 32.06 2.14
C THR A 283 -45.41 30.96 1.32
N THR A 284 -44.62 30.08 0.68
CA THR A 284 -45.16 28.96 -0.11
C THR A 284 -45.76 27.83 0.72
N LYS A 285 -45.60 27.86 2.06
CA LYS A 285 -46.03 26.78 2.99
C LYS A 285 -45.52 25.37 2.61
N ARG A 286 -44.44 25.29 1.84
CA ARG A 286 -43.78 24.02 1.51
C ARG A 286 -43.17 23.40 2.77
N HIS A 287 -43.09 22.07 2.80
CA HIS A 287 -42.43 21.38 3.89
C HIS A 287 -40.91 21.49 3.73
N ILE A 288 -40.30 22.38 4.51
CA ILE A 288 -38.85 22.65 4.46
C ILE A 288 -38.13 21.57 5.26
N LEU A 289 -37.21 20.88 4.59
CA LEU A 289 -36.42 19.78 5.17
C LEU A 289 -35.08 20.28 5.73
N GLY A 290 -34.54 21.37 5.19
CA GLY A 290 -33.31 21.98 5.67
C GLY A 290 -32.99 23.32 5.00
N MET A 291 -32.39 24.22 5.77
CA MET A 291 -31.83 25.48 5.27
C MET A 291 -30.35 25.53 5.67
N GLY A 292 -29.49 25.35 4.67
CA GLY A 292 -28.03 25.26 4.85
C GLY A 292 -27.29 26.42 4.22
N MET A 293 -25.96 26.35 4.30
CA MET A 293 -25.04 27.32 3.69
C MET A 293 -24.91 27.16 2.18
N GLU A 294 -25.13 25.95 1.66
CA GLU A 294 -25.06 25.67 0.22
C GLU A 294 -26.37 25.98 -0.51
N GLY A 295 -27.50 25.91 0.20
CA GLY A 295 -28.82 26.00 -0.40
C GLY A 295 -29.95 25.60 0.55
N THR A 296 -31.15 25.54 0.00
CA THR A 296 -32.39 25.17 0.70
C THR A 296 -32.97 23.87 0.18
N VAL A 297 -33.50 23.06 1.08
CA VAL A 297 -34.06 21.73 0.80
C VAL A 297 -35.51 21.68 1.26
N TRP A 298 -36.41 21.27 0.38
CA TRP A 298 -37.84 21.11 0.70
C TRP A 298 -38.43 19.88 0.01
N LEU A 299 -39.60 19.44 0.50
CA LEU A 299 -40.38 18.38 -0.10
C LEU A 299 -41.39 18.96 -1.10
N GLN A 300 -41.45 18.39 -2.29
CA GLN A 300 -42.41 18.74 -3.33
C GLN A 300 -42.84 17.47 -4.09
N HIS A 301 -44.13 17.13 -4.08
CA HIS A 301 -44.68 15.94 -4.77
C HIS A 301 -43.91 14.63 -4.46
N ASN A 302 -43.63 14.36 -3.18
CA ASN A 302 -42.84 13.21 -2.72
C ASN A 302 -41.38 13.16 -3.24
N GLN A 303 -40.86 14.29 -3.70
CA GLN A 303 -39.46 14.46 -4.08
C GLN A 303 -38.78 15.48 -3.17
N VAL A 304 -37.53 15.20 -2.81
CA VAL A 304 -36.64 16.16 -2.18
C VAL A 304 -36.06 17.06 -3.26
N VAL A 305 -36.22 18.36 -3.11
CA VAL A 305 -35.64 19.38 -3.98
C VAL A 305 -34.58 20.14 -3.20
N LYS A 306 -33.33 20.18 -3.68
CA LYS A 306 -32.28 21.10 -3.18
C LYS A 306 -32.02 22.14 -4.26
N GLU A 307 -32.15 23.41 -3.90
CA GLU A 307 -31.75 24.55 -4.74
C GLU A 307 -30.50 25.19 -4.13
N PHE A 308 -29.48 25.37 -4.95
CA PHE A 308 -28.21 25.94 -4.55
C PHE A 308 -28.24 27.46 -4.67
N TYR A 309 -27.59 28.16 -3.73
CA TYR A 309 -27.38 29.60 -3.87
C TYR A 309 -26.43 29.93 -5.05
N PRO A 310 -26.50 31.15 -5.61
CA PRO A 310 -25.74 31.50 -6.82
C PRO A 310 -24.23 31.29 -6.74
N TRP A 311 -23.65 31.37 -5.54
CA TRP A 311 -22.20 31.26 -5.31
C TRP A 311 -21.74 29.86 -4.88
N THR A 312 -22.64 28.88 -4.73
CA THR A 312 -22.30 27.59 -4.11
C THR A 312 -22.13 26.45 -5.11
N MET A 313 -22.67 26.57 -6.33
CA MET A 313 -22.62 25.51 -7.33
C MET A 313 -22.42 26.05 -8.75
N SER A 314 -21.41 25.54 -9.46
CA SER A 314 -21.07 25.91 -10.84
C SER A 314 -21.39 24.80 -11.84
N ASP A 315 -21.49 25.15 -13.13
CA ASP A 315 -21.74 24.19 -14.21
C ASP A 315 -20.67 23.07 -14.25
N VAL A 316 -19.39 23.45 -14.12
CA VAL A 316 -18.27 22.50 -14.07
C VAL A 316 -18.45 21.51 -12.91
N LYS A 317 -18.81 22.02 -11.72
CA LYS A 317 -18.95 21.19 -10.53
C LYS A 317 -20.12 20.20 -10.64
N VAL A 318 -21.23 20.61 -11.25
CA VAL A 318 -22.35 19.71 -11.52
C VAL A 318 -21.94 18.59 -12.48
N GLN A 319 -21.17 18.89 -13.53
CA GLN A 319 -20.69 17.84 -14.45
C GLN A 319 -19.74 16.86 -13.76
N GLU A 320 -18.82 17.35 -12.92
CA GLU A 320 -17.95 16.48 -12.12
C GLU A 320 -18.76 15.54 -11.21
N ILE A 321 -19.77 16.07 -10.52
CA ILE A 321 -20.63 15.27 -9.62
C ILE A 321 -21.45 14.25 -10.43
N LYS A 322 -21.97 14.62 -11.61
CA LYS A 322 -22.68 13.68 -12.50
C LYS A 322 -21.81 12.51 -12.94
N ILE A 323 -20.55 12.77 -13.27
CA ILE A 323 -19.58 11.72 -13.65
C ILE A 323 -19.25 10.82 -12.46
N LEU A 324 -19.05 11.41 -11.27
CA LEU A 324 -18.75 10.65 -10.06
C LEU A 324 -19.91 9.75 -9.64
N LEU A 325 -21.14 10.25 -9.74
CA LEU A 325 -22.38 9.59 -9.32
C LEU A 325 -23.13 8.90 -10.49
N SER A 326 -22.40 8.39 -11.47
CA SER A 326 -22.97 7.71 -12.63
C SER A 326 -23.84 6.51 -12.22
N SER A 327 -24.91 6.24 -12.99
CA SER A 327 -25.99 5.33 -12.58
C SER A 327 -25.63 3.85 -12.55
N ASP A 328 -24.48 3.49 -13.11
CA ASP A 328 -23.87 2.16 -13.20
C ASP A 328 -23.12 1.75 -11.92
N LYS A 329 -22.83 2.70 -11.03
CA LYS A 329 -22.11 2.43 -9.77
C LYS A 329 -23.09 2.13 -8.62
N ASP A 330 -22.76 1.13 -7.79
CA ASP A 330 -23.41 0.93 -6.49
C ASP A 330 -22.81 1.91 -5.46
N ILE A 331 -23.50 3.01 -5.23
CA ILE A 331 -23.08 4.07 -4.31
C ILE A 331 -24.18 4.37 -3.29
N PRO A 332 -23.82 4.59 -2.00
CA PRO A 332 -24.79 4.92 -0.94
C PRO A 332 -25.15 6.41 -0.98
N ILE A 333 -25.48 6.92 -2.17
CA ILE A 333 -25.88 8.31 -2.44
C ILE A 333 -27.10 8.25 -3.37
N PRO A 334 -28.19 9.00 -3.08
CA PRO A 334 -29.40 8.90 -3.88
C PRO A 334 -29.19 9.41 -5.31
N LYS A 335 -29.87 8.78 -6.27
CA LYS A 335 -29.88 9.23 -7.67
C LYS A 335 -30.59 10.56 -7.78
N VAL A 336 -29.98 11.51 -8.46
CA VAL A 336 -30.48 12.89 -8.59
C VAL A 336 -30.69 13.31 -10.04
N THR A 337 -31.73 14.11 -10.26
CA THR A 337 -32.00 14.79 -11.53
C THR A 337 -31.66 16.26 -11.39
N TRP A 338 -30.63 16.71 -12.13
CA TRP A 338 -30.17 18.09 -12.13
C TRP A 338 -30.93 18.97 -13.12
N GLN A 339 -31.27 20.19 -12.71
CA GLN A 339 -31.94 21.19 -13.54
C GLN A 339 -31.39 22.58 -13.22
N LYS A 340 -31.36 23.48 -14.20
CA LYS A 340 -31.01 24.89 -14.01
C LYS A 340 -32.29 25.74 -14.12
N TYR A 341 -32.60 26.51 -13.09
CA TYR A 341 -33.81 27.35 -13.01
C TYR A 341 -33.41 28.75 -12.57
N GLY A 342 -33.76 29.78 -13.37
CA GLY A 342 -33.40 31.17 -13.06
C GLY A 342 -31.89 31.39 -12.90
N GLY A 343 -31.06 30.63 -13.64
CA GLY A 343 -29.59 30.66 -13.52
C GLY A 343 -29.02 29.85 -12.35
N MET A 344 -29.84 29.36 -11.43
CA MET A 344 -29.42 28.56 -10.27
C MET A 344 -29.56 27.06 -10.53
N TRP A 345 -28.65 26.27 -9.96
CA TRP A 345 -28.76 24.82 -10.01
C TRP A 345 -29.72 24.31 -8.93
N ARG A 346 -30.50 23.32 -9.31
CA ARG A 346 -31.30 22.50 -8.40
C ARG A 346 -31.17 21.03 -8.76
N TYR A 347 -31.36 20.16 -7.78
CA TYR A 347 -31.62 18.75 -8.05
C TYR A 347 -32.90 18.26 -7.40
N GLN A 348 -33.42 17.17 -7.94
CA GLN A 348 -34.56 16.42 -7.40
C GLN A 348 -34.16 14.96 -7.15
N THR A 349 -34.62 14.38 -6.04
CA THR A 349 -34.49 12.95 -5.75
C THR A 349 -35.75 12.43 -5.06
N ALA A 350 -36.02 11.13 -5.15
CA ALA A 350 -37.08 10.48 -4.39
C ALA A 350 -36.88 10.71 -2.88
N TYR A 351 -37.99 10.94 -2.17
CA TYR A 351 -37.99 10.99 -0.72
C TYR A 351 -38.11 9.56 -0.16
N ASN A 352 -37.00 9.03 0.34
CA ASN A 352 -36.97 7.75 1.05
C ASN A 352 -36.92 8.10 2.55
N GLY A 353 -37.98 7.76 3.30
CA GLY A 353 -38.26 8.22 4.66
C GLY A 353 -37.04 8.46 5.58
N LYS A 354 -37.12 9.51 6.40
CA LYS A 354 -36.00 10.05 7.19
C LYS A 354 -35.84 9.35 8.54
N THR A 355 -35.12 8.22 8.59
CA THR A 355 -34.56 7.72 9.85
C THR A 355 -33.18 8.31 10.04
N MET A 356 -33.04 9.27 10.95
CA MET A 356 -31.73 9.83 11.29
C MET A 356 -30.92 8.79 12.07
N PRO A 357 -29.59 8.70 11.86
CA PRO A 357 -28.74 7.87 12.70
C PRO A 357 -28.79 8.35 14.15
N GLY A 358 -28.78 7.42 15.10
CA GLY A 358 -28.66 7.74 16.52
C GLY A 358 -27.26 8.25 16.91
N GLU A 359 -27.02 8.39 18.21
CA GLU A 359 -25.70 8.73 18.74
C GLU A 359 -24.64 7.73 18.29
N LYS A 360 -24.97 6.43 18.24
CA LYS A 360 -24.09 5.40 17.68
C LYS A 360 -24.72 4.76 16.44
N ILE A 361 -23.86 4.35 15.52
CA ILE A 361 -24.18 3.67 14.27
C ILE A 361 -23.50 2.30 14.30
N ALA A 362 -24.23 1.26 13.93
CA ALA A 362 -23.68 -0.10 13.92
C ALA A 362 -22.45 -0.18 13.00
N LYS A 363 -21.34 -0.76 13.50
CA LYS A 363 -20.07 -0.92 12.78
C LYS A 363 -20.28 -1.55 11.39
N LYS A 364 -21.16 -2.54 11.27
CA LYS A 364 -21.49 -3.21 9.99
C LYS A 364 -21.98 -2.22 8.92
N LEU A 365 -22.87 -1.29 9.29
CA LEU A 365 -23.41 -0.28 8.36
C LEU A 365 -22.33 0.70 7.89
N ILE A 366 -21.45 1.11 8.81
CA ILE A 366 -20.31 1.99 8.49
C ILE A 366 -19.36 1.29 7.52
N VAL A 367 -19.01 0.02 7.79
CA VAL A 367 -18.11 -0.75 6.92
C VAL A 367 -18.72 -0.92 5.53
N GLN A 368 -20.00 -1.30 5.43
CA GLN A 368 -20.69 -1.41 4.14
C GLN A 368 -20.71 -0.09 3.36
N TYR A 369 -21.03 1.02 4.03
CA TYR A 369 -21.03 2.36 3.44
C TYR A 369 -19.64 2.76 2.89
N LEU A 370 -18.59 2.58 3.70
CA LEU A 370 -17.22 2.91 3.32
C LEU A 370 -16.73 2.03 2.16
N THR A 371 -17.07 0.74 2.16
CA THR A 371 -16.70 -0.19 1.09
C THR A 371 -17.30 0.23 -0.25
N LYS A 372 -18.61 0.53 -0.30
CA LYS A 372 -19.27 0.99 -1.53
C LYS A 372 -18.64 2.27 -2.08
N LEU A 373 -18.33 3.23 -1.22
CA LEU A 373 -17.67 4.48 -1.63
C LEU A 373 -16.25 4.26 -2.17
N TYR A 374 -15.46 3.42 -1.51
CA TYR A 374 -14.10 3.09 -1.98
C TYR A 374 -14.14 2.43 -3.36
N GLN A 375 -14.98 1.41 -3.54
CA GLN A 375 -15.12 0.68 -4.80
C GLN A 375 -15.63 1.56 -5.95
N ALA A 376 -16.50 2.53 -5.64
CA ALA A 376 -17.00 3.49 -6.63
C ALA A 376 -16.02 4.63 -6.97
N GLY A 377 -14.92 4.76 -6.22
CA GLY A 377 -13.96 5.86 -6.37
C GLY A 377 -14.51 7.22 -5.92
N VAL A 378 -15.40 7.25 -4.92
CA VAL A 378 -16.07 8.47 -4.44
C VAL A 378 -15.74 8.77 -2.98
N GLY A 379 -15.42 10.02 -2.68
CA GLY A 379 -15.27 10.53 -1.32
C GLY A 379 -16.36 11.53 -0.94
N THR A 380 -16.85 11.47 0.29
CA THR A 380 -17.84 12.40 0.87
C THR A 380 -17.20 13.17 2.04
N LEU A 381 -16.81 14.42 1.80
CA LEU A 381 -15.96 15.16 2.74
C LEU A 381 -16.71 15.84 3.88
N ASN A 382 -18.04 15.91 3.86
CA ASN A 382 -18.85 16.52 4.91
C ASN A 382 -19.63 15.48 5.72
N ILE A 383 -18.88 14.61 6.41
CA ILE A 383 -19.43 13.56 7.27
C ILE A 383 -19.92 14.16 8.61
N LYS A 384 -21.24 14.15 8.80
CA LYS A 384 -21.94 14.47 10.06
C LYS A 384 -23.27 13.71 10.09
N ARG A 385 -23.86 13.48 11.26
CA ARG A 385 -25.09 12.67 11.37
C ARG A 385 -26.25 13.29 10.59
N ASP A 386 -26.32 14.63 10.55
CA ASP A 386 -27.33 15.37 9.77
C ASP A 386 -27.29 15.13 8.25
N ASN A 387 -26.14 14.67 7.74
CA ASN A 387 -25.94 14.41 6.31
C ASN A 387 -26.12 12.93 5.96
N LEU A 388 -26.52 12.10 6.93
CA LEU A 388 -26.68 10.67 6.79
C LEU A 388 -28.10 10.27 7.19
N ILE A 389 -28.62 9.22 6.57
CA ILE A 389 -29.88 8.57 6.96
C ILE A 389 -29.70 7.05 6.95
N ILE A 390 -30.58 6.36 7.67
CA ILE A 390 -30.82 4.93 7.51
C ILE A 390 -32.03 4.78 6.59
N THR A 391 -31.83 4.14 5.44
CA THR A 391 -32.90 3.90 4.46
C THR A 391 -33.94 2.91 5.01
N THR A 392 -35.08 2.80 4.34
CA THR A 392 -36.09 1.78 4.66
C THR A 392 -35.57 0.34 4.51
N THR A 393 -34.51 0.14 3.72
CA THR A 393 -33.80 -1.13 3.57
C THR A 393 -32.76 -1.38 4.67
N GLY A 394 -32.59 -0.44 5.61
CA GLY A 394 -31.63 -0.56 6.72
C GLY A 394 -30.19 -0.19 6.36
N GLU A 395 -29.94 0.46 5.23
CA GLU A 395 -28.61 0.87 4.78
C GLU A 395 -28.29 2.31 5.17
N LEU A 396 -27.01 2.61 5.43
CA LEU A 396 -26.55 3.98 5.66
C LEU A 396 -26.39 4.70 4.30
N GLN A 397 -27.00 5.88 4.15
CA GLN A 397 -26.96 6.67 2.91
C GLN A 397 -26.59 8.13 3.18
N TYR A 398 -25.78 8.73 2.30
CA TYR A 398 -25.39 10.14 2.33
C TYR A 398 -26.32 11.00 1.50
N ILE A 399 -26.85 12.08 2.08
CA ILE A 399 -27.93 12.89 1.48
C ILE A 399 -27.54 14.33 1.18
N ASP A 400 -26.37 14.80 1.65
CA ASP A 400 -25.89 16.17 1.40
C ASP A 400 -25.11 16.24 0.09
N ILE A 401 -25.83 16.11 -1.03
CA ILE A 401 -25.22 16.17 -2.36
C ILE A 401 -24.82 17.62 -2.65
N GLY A 402 -23.53 17.82 -2.89
CA GLY A 402 -22.94 19.16 -2.99
C GLY A 402 -21.47 19.10 -3.37
N THR A 403 -20.76 20.19 -3.10
CA THR A 403 -19.37 20.35 -3.56
C THR A 403 -18.34 19.48 -2.81
N ASP A 404 -18.77 18.91 -1.68
CA ASP A 404 -18.02 17.99 -0.82
C ASP A 404 -17.96 16.55 -1.35
N ILE A 405 -18.69 16.23 -2.41
CA ILE A 405 -18.50 14.98 -3.16
C ILE A 405 -17.28 15.17 -4.08
N LYS A 406 -16.26 14.34 -3.87
CA LYS A 406 -14.97 14.40 -4.57
C LYS A 406 -14.57 13.02 -5.12
N PRO A 407 -13.65 12.96 -6.09
CA PRO A 407 -12.96 11.71 -6.41
C PRO A 407 -12.24 11.17 -5.15
N LEU A 408 -12.21 9.85 -5.02
CA LEU A 408 -11.50 9.19 -3.92
C LEU A 408 -10.01 9.50 -3.95
N THR A 409 -9.45 9.77 -2.77
CA THR A 409 -8.01 9.76 -2.52
C THR A 409 -7.76 9.00 -1.21
N THR A 410 -6.55 8.50 -0.99
CA THR A 410 -6.17 7.85 0.27
C THR A 410 -6.39 8.76 1.48
N SER A 411 -6.08 10.07 1.35
CA SER A 411 -6.33 11.02 2.43
C SER A 411 -7.82 11.23 2.68
N TYR A 412 -8.63 11.38 1.64
CA TYR A 412 -10.08 11.56 1.81
C TYR A 412 -10.72 10.31 2.41
N PHE A 413 -10.32 9.13 1.97
CA PHE A 413 -10.83 7.88 2.51
C PHE A 413 -10.47 7.72 4.00
N ARG A 414 -9.20 7.97 4.37
CA ARG A 414 -8.78 7.94 5.78
C ARG A 414 -9.55 8.95 6.63
N ASP A 415 -9.76 10.16 6.13
CA ASP A 415 -10.51 11.19 6.83
C ASP A 415 -11.98 10.78 7.03
N MET A 416 -12.63 10.24 6.00
CA MET A 416 -13.99 9.71 6.07
C MET A 416 -14.10 8.59 7.09
N CYS A 417 -13.18 7.61 7.05
CA CYS A 417 -13.11 6.51 8.00
C CYS A 417 -12.97 7.04 9.43
N ALA A 418 -12.05 7.96 9.67
CA ALA A 418 -11.79 8.51 11.01
C ALA A 418 -12.99 9.29 11.55
N ARG A 419 -13.63 10.11 10.70
CA ARG A 419 -14.82 10.88 11.09
C ARG A 419 -16.00 9.98 11.39
N LEU A 420 -16.31 9.01 10.51
CA LEU A 420 -17.38 8.04 10.76
C LEU A 420 -17.09 7.15 11.97
N TYR A 421 -15.83 6.79 12.19
CA TYR A 421 -15.44 6.05 13.40
C TYR A 421 -15.71 6.88 14.66
N SER A 422 -15.27 8.15 14.66
CA SER A 422 -15.47 9.08 15.78
C SER A 422 -16.96 9.29 16.09
N ILE A 423 -17.78 9.64 15.09
CA ILE A 423 -19.19 9.97 15.34
C ILE A 423 -20.05 8.69 15.45
N GLY A 424 -19.80 7.68 14.63
CA GLY A 424 -20.64 6.49 14.54
C GLY A 424 -20.31 5.43 15.59
N ILE A 425 -19.03 5.13 15.81
CA ILE A 425 -18.63 4.03 16.71
C ILE A 425 -18.39 4.54 18.13
N LEU A 426 -17.60 5.61 18.28
CA LEU A 426 -17.32 6.17 19.61
C LEU A 426 -18.49 6.99 20.16
N GLY A 427 -19.35 7.54 19.29
CA GLY A 427 -20.48 8.38 19.69
C GLY A 427 -20.11 9.85 19.89
N ASN A 428 -18.90 10.28 19.49
CA ASN A 428 -18.47 11.67 19.66
C ASN A 428 -19.37 12.65 18.89
N LYS A 429 -19.33 13.92 19.29
CA LYS A 429 -20.05 15.01 18.59
C LYS A 429 -19.52 15.19 17.16
N ASP A 430 -20.37 15.65 16.25
CA ASP A 430 -20.07 15.71 14.81
C ASP A 430 -18.82 16.54 14.46
N GLU A 431 -18.58 17.60 15.21
CA GLU A 431 -17.42 18.49 15.04
C GLU A 431 -16.22 18.08 15.92
N GLU A 432 -16.26 16.95 16.62
CA GLU A 432 -15.12 16.52 17.46
C GLU A 432 -13.87 16.35 16.61
N LEU A 433 -13.94 15.50 15.59
CA LEU A 433 -12.84 15.22 14.68
C LEU A 433 -13.05 15.92 13.33
N VAL A 434 -12.39 17.05 13.10
CA VAL A 434 -12.40 17.77 11.81
C VAL A 434 -11.04 18.40 11.50
N ARG A 435 -10.88 18.97 10.30
CA ARG A 435 -9.63 19.63 9.91
C ARG A 435 -9.44 20.97 10.63
N ARG A 436 -8.33 21.09 11.39
CA ARG A 436 -7.94 22.27 12.18
C ARG A 436 -6.42 22.45 12.15
N ASN A 437 -5.94 23.68 12.39
CA ASN A 437 -4.50 23.93 12.49
C ASN A 437 -4.00 23.38 13.84
N SER A 438 -2.97 22.54 13.81
CA SER A 438 -2.35 21.97 15.00
C SER A 438 -0.85 21.79 14.79
N TRP A 439 -0.10 21.73 15.89
CA TRP A 439 1.31 21.34 15.91
C TRP A 439 1.51 19.82 15.98
N ARG A 440 0.43 19.08 16.24
CA ARG A 440 0.42 17.61 16.16
C ARG A 440 0.59 17.20 14.71
N ARG A 441 1.23 16.05 14.51
CA ARG A 441 1.23 15.41 13.19
C ARG A 441 -0.09 14.68 12.96
N GLN A 442 -0.42 14.51 11.69
CA GLN A 442 -1.65 13.84 11.29
C GLN A 442 -1.74 12.40 11.80
N ASP A 443 -0.65 11.64 11.79
CA ASP A 443 -0.59 10.28 12.29
C ASP A 443 -0.69 10.23 13.83
N ASP A 444 -0.02 11.13 14.54
CA ASP A 444 -0.14 11.24 16.00
C ASP A 444 -1.59 11.56 16.43
N ALA A 445 -2.27 12.47 15.73
CA ALA A 445 -3.67 12.80 16.01
C ALA A 445 -4.62 11.62 15.75
N LEU A 446 -4.38 10.83 14.71
CA LEU A 446 -5.20 9.65 14.41
C LEU A 446 -4.91 8.48 15.36
N LYS A 447 -3.67 8.32 15.85
CA LYS A 447 -3.34 7.33 16.89
C LYS A 447 -3.99 7.63 18.23
N ALA A 448 -4.19 8.91 18.54
CA ALA A 448 -4.90 9.32 19.74
C ALA A 448 -6.39 8.91 19.71
N LEU A 449 -6.96 8.64 18.53
CA LEU A 449 -8.31 8.11 18.39
C LEU A 449 -8.32 6.61 18.69
N SER A 450 -8.65 6.26 19.94
CA SER A 450 -8.62 4.89 20.45
C SER A 450 -9.30 3.88 19.51
N GLY A 451 -8.58 2.82 19.13
CA GLY A 451 -9.07 1.73 18.27
C GLY A 451 -9.18 2.04 16.78
N PHE A 452 -8.94 3.28 16.34
CA PHE A 452 -9.07 3.66 14.93
C PHE A 452 -8.04 2.98 14.02
N GLU A 453 -6.80 2.81 14.48
CA GLU A 453 -5.74 2.17 13.69
C GLU A 453 -6.11 0.74 13.29
N THR A 454 -6.61 -0.05 14.25
CA THR A 454 -7.11 -1.41 14.03
C THR A 454 -8.31 -1.42 13.08
N PHE A 455 -9.30 -0.54 13.32
CA PHE A 455 -10.49 -0.42 12.47
C PHE A 455 -10.14 -0.08 11.02
N TYR A 456 -9.21 0.86 10.82
CA TYR A 456 -8.78 1.26 9.48
C TYR A 456 -8.05 0.11 8.78
N ASN A 457 -7.18 -0.63 9.49
CA ASN A 457 -6.52 -1.81 8.95
C ASN A 457 -7.51 -2.91 8.55
N GLU A 458 -8.53 -3.18 9.38
CA GLU A 458 -9.60 -4.13 9.04
C GLU A 458 -10.33 -3.75 7.75
N ILE A 459 -10.64 -2.46 7.55
CA ILE A 459 -11.31 -1.97 6.33
C ILE A 459 -10.42 -2.16 5.10
N ILE A 460 -9.15 -1.76 5.15
CA ILE A 460 -8.25 -1.90 4.00
C ILE A 460 -8.03 -3.37 3.65
N THR A 461 -7.89 -4.22 4.67
CA THR A 461 -7.77 -5.67 4.51
C THR A 461 -9.02 -6.28 3.87
N LEU A 462 -10.22 -5.85 4.29
CA LEU A 462 -11.49 -6.26 3.69
C LEU A 462 -11.64 -5.82 2.23
N LEU A 463 -11.13 -4.63 1.88
CA LEU A 463 -11.18 -4.08 0.52
C LEU A 463 -10.21 -4.78 -0.45
N HIS A 464 -9.15 -5.40 0.08
CA HIS A 464 -8.09 -5.99 -0.72
C HIS A 464 -7.72 -7.40 -0.22
N PRO A 465 -8.68 -8.36 -0.18
CA PRO A 465 -8.47 -9.69 0.37
C PRO A 465 -7.36 -10.47 -0.35
N GLN A 466 -7.15 -10.22 -1.64
CA GLN A 466 -6.09 -10.81 -2.44
C GLN A 466 -4.67 -10.40 -2.02
N CYS A 467 -4.51 -9.30 -1.27
CA CYS A 467 -3.21 -8.83 -0.79
C CYS A 467 -2.80 -9.50 0.52
N ILE A 468 -3.74 -10.14 1.21
CA ILE A 468 -3.49 -10.83 2.47
C ILE A 468 -2.71 -12.11 2.16
N GLU A 469 -1.70 -12.41 2.99
CA GLU A 469 -0.94 -13.63 2.87
C GLU A 469 -1.84 -14.84 3.16
N PHE A 470 -1.93 -15.77 2.20
CA PHE A 470 -2.56 -17.06 2.44
C PHE A 470 -1.51 -18.02 2.99
N THR A 471 -1.78 -18.61 4.15
CA THR A 471 -1.08 -19.82 4.60
C THR A 471 -1.55 -21.00 3.75
N SER A 472 -1.11 -21.08 2.49
CA SER A 472 -1.15 -22.32 1.73
C SER A 472 0.24 -22.62 1.19
N LYS A 473 0.92 -23.54 1.88
CA LYS A 473 2.03 -24.27 1.28
C LYS A 473 1.44 -25.13 0.19
N GLN A 474 1.85 -24.93 -1.05
CA GLN A 474 2.02 -26.02 -2.00
C GLN A 474 2.91 -25.53 -3.15
N ILE A 475 4.21 -25.78 -2.99
CA ILE A 475 5.03 -26.25 -4.11
C ILE A 475 4.24 -27.40 -4.76
N PRO A 476 4.23 -27.57 -6.09
CA PRO A 476 3.54 -28.69 -6.73
C PRO A 476 3.84 -30.02 -6.00
N THR A 477 2.85 -30.57 -5.27
CA THR A 477 3.03 -31.68 -4.31
C THR A 477 2.85 -33.07 -4.90
N ASP A 478 2.32 -33.18 -6.12
CA ASP A 478 2.06 -34.46 -6.77
C ASP A 478 3.34 -35.01 -7.41
N ILE A 479 4.35 -35.28 -6.57
CA ILE A 479 5.58 -35.94 -7.00
C ILE A 479 5.38 -37.44 -6.86
N LEU A 480 5.24 -38.14 -7.99
CA LEU A 480 5.16 -39.59 -8.01
C LEU A 480 6.54 -40.20 -7.79
N LYS A 481 6.69 -41.07 -6.79
CA LYS A 481 7.94 -41.79 -6.57
C LYS A 481 8.01 -43.05 -7.44
N ASN A 482 8.99 -43.12 -8.32
CA ASN A 482 9.28 -44.32 -9.11
C ASN A 482 10.21 -45.25 -8.32
N ASN A 483 9.66 -46.36 -7.83
CA ASN A 483 10.40 -47.33 -7.00
C ASN A 483 11.38 -48.21 -7.81
N SER A 484 11.34 -48.14 -9.14
CA SER A 484 12.13 -49.00 -10.03
C SER A 484 13.39 -48.32 -10.58
N VAL A 485 13.58 -47.02 -10.35
CA VAL A 485 14.69 -46.23 -10.92
C VAL A 485 15.48 -45.53 -9.81
N THR A 486 16.80 -45.69 -9.83
CA THR A 486 17.74 -44.90 -9.01
C THR A 486 18.43 -43.85 -9.89
N LEU A 487 18.55 -42.61 -9.41
CA LEU A 487 19.41 -41.60 -10.02
C LEU A 487 20.83 -41.77 -9.48
N LEU A 488 21.81 -41.91 -10.37
CA LEU A 488 23.24 -42.04 -10.04
C LEU A 488 24.03 -40.89 -10.68
N ILE A 489 24.49 -39.95 -9.87
CA ILE A 489 25.31 -38.83 -10.30
C ILE A 489 26.78 -39.20 -10.06
N LYS A 490 27.64 -39.08 -11.07
CA LYS A 490 29.06 -39.41 -10.97
C LYS A 490 29.91 -38.18 -10.77
N ALA A 491 30.79 -38.21 -9.78
CA ALA A 491 31.73 -37.14 -9.47
C ALA A 491 33.12 -37.70 -9.14
N CYS A 492 34.13 -36.85 -9.26
CA CYS A 492 35.51 -37.16 -8.90
C CYS A 492 36.22 -35.93 -8.32
N GLY A 493 37.46 -36.07 -7.89
CA GLY A 493 38.17 -35.01 -7.16
C GLY A 493 38.21 -33.64 -7.87
N GLN A 494 38.26 -33.60 -9.21
CA GLN A 494 38.28 -32.33 -9.97
C GLN A 494 36.97 -31.55 -9.91
N ASP A 495 35.87 -32.18 -9.49
CA ASP A 495 34.53 -31.57 -9.49
C ASP A 495 34.22 -30.75 -8.23
N ALA A 496 35.15 -30.71 -7.28
CA ALA A 496 34.93 -30.14 -5.95
C ALA A 496 34.37 -28.70 -5.99
N ASN A 497 34.80 -27.87 -6.95
CA ASN A 497 34.37 -26.46 -7.00
C ASN A 497 32.92 -26.26 -7.49
N VAL A 498 32.32 -27.26 -8.15
CA VAL A 498 30.98 -27.14 -8.76
C VAL A 498 29.98 -28.13 -8.18
N LEU A 499 30.40 -29.03 -7.28
CA LEU A 499 29.60 -30.15 -6.80
C LEU A 499 28.23 -29.72 -6.26
N THR A 500 28.19 -28.83 -5.27
CA THR A 500 26.93 -28.42 -4.66
C THR A 500 25.96 -27.83 -5.69
N GLU A 501 26.43 -26.94 -6.55
CA GLU A 501 25.60 -26.27 -7.54
C GLU A 501 25.05 -27.26 -8.59
N GLN A 502 25.91 -28.13 -9.11
CA GLN A 502 25.55 -29.09 -10.16
C GLN A 502 24.66 -30.22 -9.65
N VAL A 503 24.91 -30.77 -8.46
CA VAL A 503 24.00 -31.76 -7.87
C VAL A 503 22.62 -31.13 -7.62
N THR A 504 22.58 -29.89 -7.12
CA THR A 504 21.30 -29.19 -6.92
C THR A 504 20.56 -28.99 -8.24
N HIS A 505 21.25 -28.54 -9.29
CA HIS A 505 20.69 -28.41 -10.63
C HIS A 505 20.13 -29.74 -11.14
N ILE A 506 20.93 -30.82 -11.10
CA ILE A 506 20.52 -32.14 -11.60
C ILE A 506 19.30 -32.66 -10.84
N VAL A 507 19.35 -32.67 -9.51
CA VAL A 507 18.24 -33.20 -8.69
C VAL A 507 16.97 -32.39 -8.91
N THR A 508 17.04 -31.06 -8.92
CA THR A 508 15.83 -30.22 -9.06
C THR A 508 15.21 -30.29 -10.45
N GLN A 509 16.00 -30.43 -11.52
CA GLN A 509 15.50 -30.55 -12.90
C GLN A 509 14.90 -31.93 -13.21
N LEU A 510 15.33 -32.97 -12.48
CA LEU A 510 14.93 -34.35 -12.74
C LEU A 510 13.83 -34.86 -11.80
N CYS A 511 13.70 -34.33 -10.58
CA CYS A 511 12.75 -34.85 -9.59
C CYS A 511 11.30 -34.35 -9.73
N TYR A 512 10.92 -33.82 -10.90
CA TYR A 512 9.55 -33.42 -11.22
C TYR A 512 9.18 -33.80 -12.68
N PRO A 513 7.97 -34.33 -12.94
CA PRO A 513 6.88 -34.63 -11.98
C PRO A 513 7.09 -35.95 -11.23
N VAL A 514 8.11 -36.73 -11.61
CA VAL A 514 8.46 -38.02 -10.99
C VAL A 514 9.78 -37.89 -10.25
N THR A 515 9.90 -38.53 -9.09
CA THR A 515 11.16 -38.66 -8.33
C THR A 515 11.62 -40.12 -8.28
N PHE A 516 12.86 -40.31 -7.84
CA PHE A 516 13.57 -41.59 -7.88
C PHE A 516 13.36 -42.40 -6.60
N ASN A 517 13.60 -43.71 -6.68
CA ASN A 517 13.65 -44.57 -5.50
C ASN A 517 14.72 -44.09 -4.52
N ARG A 518 15.90 -43.79 -5.09
CA ARG A 518 17.08 -43.22 -4.43
C ARG A 518 17.80 -42.26 -5.39
N LYS A 519 18.45 -41.25 -4.83
CA LYS A 519 19.40 -40.33 -5.48
C LYS A 519 20.77 -40.57 -4.86
N ILE A 520 21.71 -41.03 -5.65
CA ILE A 520 23.02 -41.48 -5.18
C ILE A 520 24.11 -40.67 -5.87
N LEU A 521 25.06 -40.18 -5.08
CA LEU A 521 26.29 -39.59 -5.59
C LEU A 521 27.41 -40.64 -5.52
N LEU A 522 27.93 -41.04 -6.68
CA LEU A 522 29.08 -41.94 -6.81
C LEU A 522 30.37 -41.12 -6.96
N ILE A 523 31.32 -41.36 -6.08
CA ILE A 523 32.62 -40.69 -6.03
C ILE A 523 33.71 -41.66 -6.46
N ASP A 524 34.42 -41.28 -7.51
CA ASP A 524 35.72 -41.86 -7.85
C ASP A 524 36.81 -41.23 -6.97
N PRO A 525 37.47 -42.00 -6.08
CA PRO A 525 38.49 -41.46 -5.19
C PRO A 525 39.86 -41.27 -5.87
N HIS A 526 39.99 -41.48 -7.19
CA HIS A 526 41.26 -41.32 -7.90
C HIS A 526 41.89 -39.95 -7.65
N GLN A 527 43.17 -39.98 -7.27
CA GLN A 527 43.96 -38.78 -6.93
C GLN A 527 45.03 -38.47 -7.99
N GLY A 528 45.19 -39.32 -9.01
CA GLY A 528 46.13 -39.07 -10.09
C GLY A 528 45.59 -38.09 -11.13
N THR A 529 46.33 -37.94 -12.24
CA THR A 529 45.84 -37.19 -13.40
C THR A 529 44.58 -37.84 -13.97
N PHE A 530 43.63 -37.05 -14.47
CA PHE A 530 42.44 -37.52 -15.18
C PHE A 530 42.65 -37.47 -16.70
N LEU A 531 41.98 -38.33 -17.47
CA LEU A 531 42.03 -38.32 -18.95
C LEU A 531 41.72 -36.95 -19.57
N ARG A 532 40.86 -36.15 -18.93
CA ARG A 532 40.52 -34.78 -19.34
C ARG A 532 40.51 -33.84 -18.14
N GLN A 533 41.68 -33.63 -17.55
CA GLN A 533 41.84 -32.73 -16.40
C GLN A 533 41.37 -31.30 -16.75
N TYR A 534 40.51 -30.70 -15.91
CA TYR A 534 40.11 -29.29 -16.05
C TYR A 534 40.24 -28.46 -14.78
N ALA A 535 40.42 -29.11 -13.63
CA ALA A 535 40.66 -28.48 -12.34
C ALA A 535 41.53 -29.40 -11.46
N ASN A 536 42.20 -28.84 -10.46
CA ASN A 536 42.97 -29.64 -9.50
C ASN A 536 42.03 -30.53 -8.66
N ALA A 537 42.43 -31.78 -8.43
CA ALA A 537 41.64 -32.70 -7.61
C ALA A 537 41.61 -32.24 -6.14
N ASN A 538 40.42 -32.16 -5.55
CA ASN A 538 40.23 -31.90 -4.12
C ASN A 538 39.17 -32.86 -3.54
N LEU A 539 39.58 -34.11 -3.34
CA LEU A 539 38.70 -35.18 -2.84
C LEU A 539 38.13 -34.88 -1.45
N THR A 540 38.92 -34.25 -0.57
CA THR A 540 38.47 -33.90 0.78
C THR A 540 37.30 -32.91 0.75
N SER A 541 37.41 -31.84 -0.03
CA SER A 541 36.33 -30.87 -0.19
C SER A 541 35.10 -31.51 -0.86
N LEU A 542 35.31 -32.34 -1.88
CA LEU A 542 34.24 -33.08 -2.56
C LEU A 542 33.43 -33.94 -1.57
N ILE A 543 34.09 -34.71 -0.71
CA ILE A 543 33.43 -35.57 0.29
C ILE A 543 32.67 -34.73 1.33
N GLN A 544 33.27 -33.63 1.80
CA GLN A 544 32.60 -32.74 2.76
C GLN A 544 31.32 -32.13 2.18
N GLN A 545 31.38 -31.65 0.93
CA GLN A 545 30.22 -31.12 0.23
C GLN A 545 29.17 -32.19 -0.06
N ALA A 546 29.60 -33.40 -0.44
CA ALA A 546 28.70 -34.55 -0.62
C ALA A 546 27.94 -34.89 0.67
N GLN A 547 28.63 -34.89 1.81
CA GLN A 547 27.99 -35.12 3.11
C GLN A 547 26.96 -34.04 3.42
N LYS A 548 27.29 -32.77 3.17
CA LYS A 548 26.33 -31.68 3.32
C LYS A 548 25.08 -31.85 2.43
N LEU A 549 25.25 -32.22 1.17
CA LEU A 549 24.14 -32.48 0.24
C LEU A 549 23.23 -33.62 0.72
N LYS A 550 23.80 -34.63 1.39
CA LYS A 550 23.06 -35.73 2.01
C LYS A 550 22.32 -35.26 3.27
N ASP A 551 22.98 -34.49 4.13
CA ASP A 551 22.40 -33.96 5.36
C ASP A 551 21.24 -32.97 5.07
N ASP A 552 21.36 -32.20 4.00
CA ASP A 552 20.31 -31.30 3.47
C ASP A 552 19.15 -32.08 2.78
N GLY A 553 19.24 -33.41 2.65
CA GLY A 553 18.22 -34.28 2.06
C GLY A 553 18.11 -34.20 0.53
N LEU A 554 19.05 -33.54 -0.14
CA LEU A 554 19.05 -33.39 -1.60
C LEU A 554 19.39 -34.73 -2.28
N ILE A 555 20.33 -35.48 -1.72
CA ILE A 555 20.67 -36.87 -2.10
C ILE A 555 20.45 -37.82 -0.93
N ASP A 556 20.23 -39.11 -1.23
CA ASP A 556 19.91 -40.12 -0.21
C ASP A 556 21.15 -40.91 0.24
N ALA A 557 22.16 -41.03 -0.62
CA ALA A 557 23.39 -41.75 -0.30
C ALA A 557 24.61 -41.27 -1.10
N ILE A 558 25.77 -41.59 -0.54
CA ILE A 558 27.09 -41.36 -1.13
C ILE A 558 27.76 -42.72 -1.24
N LEU A 559 28.27 -43.04 -2.42
CA LEU A 559 29.07 -44.22 -2.67
C LEU A 559 30.48 -43.78 -3.03
N ILE A 560 31.49 -44.18 -2.25
CA ILE A 560 32.90 -43.94 -2.58
C ILE A 560 33.47 -45.27 -3.03
N ALA A 561 33.95 -45.34 -4.28
CA ALA A 561 34.50 -46.58 -4.81
C ALA A 561 35.70 -47.04 -3.96
N PRO A 562 35.78 -48.32 -3.55
CA PRO A 562 36.84 -48.78 -2.66
C PRO A 562 38.16 -48.91 -3.42
N SER A 563 39.27 -48.76 -2.70
CA SER A 563 40.61 -49.01 -3.22
C SER A 563 41.14 -50.41 -2.87
N ASP A 564 40.31 -51.27 -2.25
CA ASP A 564 40.68 -52.62 -1.84
C ASP A 564 40.88 -53.53 -3.06
N PRO A 565 42.09 -54.08 -3.27
CA PRO A 565 42.38 -54.99 -4.38
C PRO A 565 41.47 -56.21 -4.45
N GLN A 566 41.02 -56.76 -3.31
CA GLN A 566 40.14 -57.94 -3.30
C GLN A 566 38.76 -57.60 -3.88
N ILE A 567 38.21 -56.44 -3.53
CA ILE A 567 36.94 -55.96 -4.06
C ILE A 567 37.08 -55.67 -5.56
N ILE A 568 38.17 -55.03 -5.98
CA ILE A 568 38.43 -54.73 -7.40
C ILE A 568 38.48 -56.01 -8.24
N THR A 569 39.28 -56.98 -7.81
CA THR A 569 39.40 -58.28 -8.49
C THR A 569 38.08 -59.03 -8.51
N ALA A 570 37.30 -59.03 -7.42
CA ALA A 570 35.99 -59.69 -7.39
C ALA A 570 35.01 -59.04 -8.39
N THR A 571 34.97 -57.71 -8.46
CA THR A 571 34.13 -56.98 -9.41
C THR A 571 34.56 -57.26 -10.86
N TYR A 572 35.86 -57.24 -11.16
CA TYR A 572 36.35 -57.56 -12.52
C TYR A 572 36.18 -59.03 -12.90
N ASN A 573 36.26 -59.96 -11.96
CA ASN A 573 35.96 -61.36 -12.22
C ASN A 573 34.48 -61.53 -12.58
N LYS A 574 33.58 -60.87 -11.86
CA LYS A 574 32.13 -60.85 -12.16
C LYS A 574 31.83 -60.23 -13.53
N TRP A 575 32.40 -59.06 -13.82
CA TRP A 575 32.06 -58.30 -15.02
C TRP A 575 32.78 -58.78 -16.28
N PHE A 576 34.04 -59.19 -16.16
CA PHE A 576 34.93 -59.43 -17.31
C PHE A 576 35.67 -60.78 -17.28
N SER A 577 35.41 -61.64 -16.28
CA SER A 577 36.19 -62.86 -16.03
C SER A 577 37.70 -62.62 -15.89
N GLN A 578 38.09 -61.50 -15.29
CA GLN A 578 39.49 -61.14 -15.03
C GLN A 578 39.79 -61.19 -13.53
N SER A 579 40.80 -61.97 -13.13
CA SER A 579 41.15 -62.23 -11.73
C SER A 579 42.50 -61.64 -11.28
N ASN A 580 43.24 -61.00 -12.19
CA ASN A 580 44.60 -60.49 -11.96
C ASN A 580 44.75 -58.97 -12.17
N CYS A 581 43.66 -58.24 -12.43
CA CYS A 581 43.67 -56.80 -12.64
C CYS A 581 43.20 -56.05 -11.38
N ILE A 582 43.99 -55.10 -10.89
CA ILE A 582 43.67 -54.27 -9.71
C ILE A 582 43.63 -52.77 -10.01
N LYS A 583 43.90 -52.38 -11.27
CA LYS A 583 43.89 -50.97 -11.68
C LYS A 583 42.46 -50.52 -11.95
N THR A 584 42.05 -49.40 -11.36
CA THR A 584 40.67 -48.91 -11.43
C THR A 584 40.32 -48.18 -12.74
N HIS A 585 41.34 -47.85 -13.53
CA HIS A 585 41.25 -47.08 -14.77
C HIS A 585 41.86 -47.84 -15.95
N THR A 586 41.33 -47.57 -17.14
CA THR A 586 41.83 -48.18 -18.39
C THR A 586 43.25 -47.74 -18.76
N THR A 587 43.82 -48.34 -19.79
CA THR A 587 45.10 -47.92 -20.39
C THR A 587 45.12 -46.44 -20.80
N ASN A 588 43.99 -45.92 -21.30
CA ASN A 588 43.79 -44.50 -21.61
C ASN A 588 43.36 -43.67 -20.39
N ASN A 589 43.49 -44.20 -19.17
CA ASN A 589 43.18 -43.49 -17.93
C ASN A 589 41.70 -43.04 -17.83
N ALA A 590 40.77 -43.73 -18.51
CA ALA A 590 39.34 -43.54 -18.32
C ALA A 590 38.85 -44.38 -17.12
N PRO A 591 37.95 -43.84 -16.27
CA PRO A 591 37.42 -44.56 -15.11
C PRO A 591 36.64 -45.80 -15.54
N LEU A 592 36.94 -46.94 -14.93
CA LEU A 592 36.30 -48.22 -15.23
C LEU A 592 35.68 -48.84 -13.97
N PHE A 593 36.52 -49.18 -12.99
CA PHE A 593 36.09 -49.84 -11.76
C PHE A 593 35.04 -49.05 -10.97
N PRO A 594 35.20 -47.73 -10.72
CA PRO A 594 34.25 -46.99 -9.89
C PRO A 594 32.82 -47.09 -10.39
N GLN A 595 32.62 -47.05 -11.72
CA GLN A 595 31.30 -47.06 -12.34
C GLN A 595 30.62 -48.42 -12.24
N ILE A 596 31.31 -49.51 -12.62
CA ILE A 596 30.73 -50.86 -12.54
C ILE A 596 30.53 -51.33 -11.11
N TRP A 597 31.42 -50.93 -10.19
CA TRP A 597 31.24 -51.16 -8.76
C TRP A 597 30.02 -50.41 -8.24
N GLY A 598 29.84 -49.15 -8.66
CA GLY A 598 28.67 -48.35 -8.34
C GLY A 598 27.37 -48.99 -8.83
N PHE A 599 27.35 -49.52 -10.05
CA PHE A 599 26.21 -50.27 -10.60
C PHE A 599 25.87 -51.52 -9.77
N ASP A 600 26.87 -52.23 -9.26
CA ASP A 600 26.67 -53.39 -8.39
C ASP A 600 26.07 -53.03 -7.02
N GLN A 601 26.14 -51.77 -6.59
CA GLN A 601 25.51 -51.29 -5.35
C GLN A 601 24.04 -50.91 -5.53
N ILE A 602 23.56 -50.81 -6.77
CA ILE A 602 22.17 -50.40 -7.06
C ILE A 602 21.25 -51.61 -6.94
N THR A 603 20.20 -51.46 -6.14
CA THR A 603 19.20 -52.53 -5.90
C THR A 603 17.96 -52.42 -6.80
N THR A 604 17.76 -51.28 -7.45
CA THR A 604 16.65 -51.08 -8.40
C THR A 604 16.98 -51.70 -9.75
N PRO A 605 15.99 -52.20 -10.49
CA PRO A 605 16.22 -52.79 -11.82
C PRO A 605 16.82 -51.79 -12.81
N TYR A 606 16.46 -50.51 -12.70
CA TYR A 606 16.97 -49.45 -13.57
C TYR A 606 17.82 -48.44 -12.81
N VAL A 607 18.82 -47.89 -13.50
CA VAL A 607 19.58 -46.71 -13.04
C VAL A 607 19.59 -45.66 -14.14
N LEU A 608 19.18 -44.44 -13.79
CA LEU A 608 19.42 -43.26 -14.60
C LEU A 608 20.76 -42.69 -14.15
N GLN A 609 21.78 -42.81 -14.98
CA GLN A 609 23.14 -42.38 -14.64
C GLN A 609 23.52 -41.14 -15.43
N CYS A 610 24.22 -40.20 -14.78
CA CYS A 610 24.76 -39.02 -15.44
C CYS A 610 26.12 -38.58 -14.90
N ASP A 611 26.88 -37.89 -15.75
CA ASP A 611 28.04 -37.10 -15.33
C ASP A 611 27.57 -35.82 -14.61
N LEU A 612 28.33 -35.35 -13.62
CA LEU A 612 27.97 -34.18 -12.83
C LEU A 612 27.85 -32.88 -13.65
N ASP A 613 28.57 -32.76 -14.76
CA ASP A 613 28.65 -31.52 -15.53
C ASP A 613 27.53 -31.34 -16.56
N VAL A 614 26.59 -32.29 -16.67
CA VAL A 614 25.45 -32.14 -17.58
C VAL A 614 24.52 -31.00 -17.15
N LEU A 615 24.09 -30.22 -18.13
CA LEU A 615 23.03 -29.23 -18.00
C LEU A 615 21.73 -29.82 -18.53
N ILE A 616 20.61 -29.49 -17.90
CA ILE A 616 19.32 -30.16 -18.14
C ILE A 616 18.32 -29.08 -18.45
N GLY A 617 17.64 -29.25 -19.58
CA GLY A 617 16.60 -28.35 -20.02
C GLY A 617 15.22 -28.99 -19.96
N ARG A 618 14.26 -28.18 -19.51
CA ARG A 618 12.85 -28.54 -19.35
C ARG A 618 11.98 -27.54 -20.10
N ARG A 619 11.66 -27.85 -21.37
CA ARG A 619 10.65 -27.13 -22.14
C ARG A 619 9.23 -27.41 -21.61
N SER A 620 9.07 -28.55 -20.93
CA SER A 620 7.86 -28.89 -20.19
C SER A 620 8.21 -29.54 -18.86
N TRP A 621 7.79 -28.91 -17.76
CA TRP A 621 7.95 -29.45 -16.41
C TRP A 621 7.02 -30.65 -16.15
N GLN A 622 5.92 -30.80 -16.91
CA GLN A 622 5.00 -31.94 -16.78
C GLN A 622 5.42 -33.18 -17.58
N HIS A 623 6.51 -33.11 -18.35
CA HIS A 623 6.98 -34.24 -19.14
C HIS A 623 7.58 -35.34 -18.24
N ASP A 624 6.91 -36.50 -18.18
CA ASP A 624 7.42 -37.71 -17.52
C ASP A 624 8.39 -38.47 -18.44
N TYR A 625 9.60 -37.92 -18.53
CA TYR A 625 10.68 -38.48 -19.34
C TYR A 625 11.14 -39.87 -18.85
N ILE A 626 10.87 -40.25 -17.59
CA ILE A 626 11.22 -41.57 -17.05
C ILE A 626 10.31 -42.63 -17.64
N SER A 627 9.00 -42.37 -17.70
CA SER A 627 8.03 -43.27 -18.31
C SER A 627 8.38 -43.56 -19.78
N ASP A 628 8.71 -42.51 -20.54
CA ASP A 628 9.14 -42.63 -21.94
C ASP A 628 10.36 -43.56 -22.09
N MET A 629 11.38 -43.40 -21.24
CA MET A 629 12.58 -44.23 -21.29
C MET A 629 12.31 -45.67 -20.81
N LEU A 630 11.44 -45.86 -19.81
CA LEU A 630 11.06 -47.20 -19.35
C LEU A 630 10.25 -47.96 -20.41
N CYS A 631 9.36 -47.29 -21.13
CA CYS A 631 8.62 -47.87 -22.25
C CYS A 631 9.59 -48.38 -23.34
N ALA A 632 10.64 -47.63 -23.65
CA ALA A 632 11.68 -48.08 -24.59
C ALA A 632 12.42 -49.34 -24.10
N CYS A 633 12.57 -49.52 -22.78
CA CYS A 633 13.18 -50.72 -22.18
C CYS A 633 12.27 -51.95 -22.17
N GLU A 634 10.96 -51.84 -22.46
CA GLU A 634 10.05 -53.00 -22.45
C GLU A 634 10.46 -54.07 -23.47
N SER A 635 11.04 -53.65 -24.61
CA SER A 635 11.59 -54.57 -25.60
C SER A 635 12.77 -55.36 -25.01
N LYS A 636 12.67 -56.70 -25.02
CA LYS A 636 13.62 -57.61 -24.35
C LYS A 636 15.07 -57.47 -24.81
N ASN A 637 15.31 -56.96 -26.02
CA ASN A 637 16.65 -56.78 -26.57
C ASN A 637 17.26 -55.40 -26.24
N VAL A 638 16.54 -54.49 -25.59
CA VAL A 638 17.05 -53.18 -25.18
C VAL A 638 17.68 -53.28 -23.79
N LEU A 639 18.93 -52.80 -23.65
CA LEU A 639 19.66 -52.73 -22.38
C LEU A 639 19.83 -51.31 -21.84
N ALA A 640 19.76 -50.31 -22.71
CA ALA A 640 20.02 -48.93 -22.36
C ALA A 640 19.27 -47.95 -23.28
N VAL A 641 18.92 -46.80 -22.73
CA VAL A 641 18.25 -45.70 -23.44
C VAL A 641 19.06 -44.43 -23.22
N GLY A 642 19.52 -43.79 -24.30
CA GLY A 642 20.21 -42.51 -24.22
C GLY A 642 19.24 -41.38 -23.89
N PHE A 643 19.65 -40.45 -23.02
CA PHE A 643 18.84 -39.27 -22.72
C PHE A 643 18.78 -38.33 -23.94
N ASN A 644 17.69 -37.58 -24.06
CA ASN A 644 17.45 -36.69 -25.19
C ASN A 644 18.44 -35.51 -25.23
N ILE A 645 18.74 -35.05 -26.44
CA ILE A 645 19.51 -33.83 -26.72
C ILE A 645 18.57 -32.74 -27.25
N PRO A 646 18.97 -31.45 -27.26
CA PRO A 646 18.17 -30.40 -27.88
C PRO A 646 17.82 -30.75 -29.33
N LYS A 647 16.53 -30.63 -29.69
CA LYS A 647 16.04 -30.87 -31.05
C LYS A 647 15.43 -29.62 -31.64
N SER A 648 15.68 -29.41 -32.92
CA SER A 648 15.12 -28.30 -33.70
C SER A 648 13.59 -28.35 -33.81
N GLN A 649 13.00 -29.54 -33.82
CA GLN A 649 11.56 -29.75 -33.76
C GLN A 649 11.18 -30.53 -32.50
N PRO A 650 10.13 -30.13 -31.75
CA PRO A 650 9.69 -30.80 -30.54
C PRO A 650 8.84 -32.05 -30.83
N LYS A 651 9.15 -32.80 -31.88
CA LYS A 651 8.41 -34.01 -32.25
C LYS A 651 9.00 -35.22 -31.53
N PHE A 652 8.11 -36.13 -31.13
CA PHE A 652 8.52 -37.44 -30.62
C PHE A 652 9.31 -38.17 -31.70
N THR A 653 10.52 -38.62 -31.37
CA THR A 653 11.35 -39.43 -32.26
C THR A 653 11.23 -40.89 -31.84
N HIS A 654 10.87 -41.80 -32.74
CA HIS A 654 10.84 -43.22 -32.38
C HIS A 654 12.21 -43.70 -31.91
N TYR A 655 12.23 -44.47 -30.82
CA TYR A 655 13.44 -45.08 -30.31
C TYR A 655 14.03 -46.04 -31.35
N HIS A 656 15.29 -45.82 -31.73
CA HIS A 656 16.01 -46.61 -32.74
C HIS A 656 17.41 -46.98 -32.24
N GLY A 657 18.00 -47.99 -32.88
CA GLY A 657 19.33 -48.52 -32.58
C GLY A 657 19.41 -50.00 -32.95
N GLU A 658 20.22 -50.34 -33.94
CA GLU A 658 20.53 -51.72 -34.30
C GLU A 658 21.45 -52.38 -33.24
N PRO A 659 21.51 -53.73 -33.17
CA PRO A 659 22.38 -54.42 -32.23
C PRO A 659 23.83 -53.94 -32.28
N GLY A 660 24.33 -53.43 -31.15
CA GLY A 660 25.68 -52.87 -31.06
C GLY A 660 25.92 -51.53 -31.77
N GLU A 661 24.92 -50.94 -32.44
CA GLU A 661 25.07 -49.65 -33.16
C GLU A 661 25.49 -48.53 -32.21
N PHE A 662 24.73 -48.35 -31.12
CA PHE A 662 25.03 -47.38 -30.08
C PHE A 662 25.67 -48.05 -28.87
N ALA A 663 26.75 -47.46 -28.37
CA ALA A 663 27.18 -47.71 -27.01
C ALA A 663 26.11 -47.16 -26.04
N PRO A 664 25.89 -47.81 -24.87
CA PRO A 664 25.13 -47.20 -23.79
C PRO A 664 25.63 -45.78 -23.50
N GLU A 665 24.71 -44.80 -23.44
CA GLU A 665 25.09 -43.41 -23.25
C GLU A 665 25.71 -43.21 -21.87
N VAL A 666 26.92 -42.65 -21.84
CA VAL A 666 27.74 -42.56 -20.64
C VAL A 666 27.55 -41.27 -19.90
N ARG A 667 27.24 -40.18 -20.61
CA ARG A 667 27.07 -38.87 -19.99
C ARG A 667 25.72 -38.73 -19.33
N PHE A 668 24.70 -39.31 -19.96
CA PHE A 668 23.35 -39.32 -19.43
C PHE A 668 22.49 -40.40 -20.10
N GLY A 669 22.13 -41.46 -19.37
CA GLY A 669 21.30 -42.54 -19.92
C GLY A 669 20.68 -43.43 -18.85
N LEU A 670 19.58 -44.09 -19.22
CA LEU A 670 18.90 -45.10 -18.40
C LEU A 670 19.45 -46.49 -18.77
N LEU A 671 19.81 -47.29 -17.78
CA LEU A 671 20.31 -48.65 -17.94
C LEU A 671 19.38 -49.65 -17.23
N ASP A 672 19.09 -50.78 -17.87
CA ASP A 672 18.49 -51.95 -17.22
C ASP A 672 19.61 -52.81 -16.61
N LEU A 673 19.92 -52.56 -15.34
CA LEU A 673 21.01 -53.24 -14.64
C LEU A 673 20.74 -54.73 -14.49
N LYS A 674 19.49 -55.14 -14.30
CA LYS A 674 19.12 -56.55 -14.18
C LYS A 674 19.45 -57.31 -15.47
N ARG A 675 19.10 -56.75 -16.62
CA ARG A 675 19.42 -57.38 -17.92
C ARG A 675 20.91 -57.35 -18.21
N ILE A 676 21.59 -56.24 -17.90
CA ILE A 676 23.05 -56.14 -18.07
C ILE A 676 23.76 -57.21 -17.23
N GLN A 677 23.37 -57.39 -15.97
CA GLN A 677 23.93 -58.41 -15.08
C GLN A 677 23.75 -59.83 -15.64
N ASN A 678 22.62 -60.12 -16.29
CA ASN A 678 22.38 -61.41 -16.97
C ASN A 678 23.27 -61.61 -18.22
N GLN A 679 23.96 -60.58 -18.71
CA GLN A 679 24.92 -60.70 -19.81
C GLN A 679 26.35 -60.91 -19.34
N LEU A 680 26.62 -60.70 -18.06
CA LEU A 680 27.96 -60.81 -17.48
C LEU A 680 28.33 -62.29 -17.27
N PRO A 681 29.62 -62.65 -17.36
CA PRO A 681 30.75 -61.78 -17.73
C PRO A 681 30.78 -61.47 -19.24
N ILE A 682 31.33 -60.31 -19.60
CA ILE A 682 31.53 -59.86 -20.99
C ILE A 682 33.03 -59.66 -21.29
N HIS A 683 33.43 -59.75 -22.55
CA HIS A 683 34.84 -59.64 -22.91
C HIS A 683 35.36 -58.20 -22.75
N ASN A 684 36.49 -58.03 -22.03
CA ASN A 684 37.27 -56.81 -22.00
C ASN A 684 38.77 -57.18 -22.02
N PRO A 685 39.52 -56.87 -23.10
CA PRO A 685 40.92 -57.24 -23.20
C PRO A 685 41.77 -56.55 -22.14
N GLN A 686 42.74 -57.26 -21.59
CA GLN A 686 43.78 -56.73 -20.72
C GLN A 686 45.06 -56.49 -21.51
N LEU A 687 45.67 -55.32 -21.32
CA LEU A 687 47.01 -54.99 -21.80
C LEU A 687 47.83 -54.58 -20.57
N ASP A 688 48.95 -55.26 -20.34
CA ASP A 688 49.74 -55.18 -19.11
C ASP A 688 48.88 -55.44 -17.86
N ASP A 689 48.82 -54.49 -16.92
CA ASP A 689 48.05 -54.56 -15.67
C ASP A 689 46.72 -53.80 -15.74
N ARG A 690 46.25 -53.41 -16.94
CA ARG A 690 45.02 -52.63 -17.14
C ARG A 690 44.09 -53.22 -18.19
N LEU A 691 42.80 -53.04 -17.96
CA LEU A 691 41.78 -53.29 -18.98
C LEU A 691 41.80 -52.19 -20.05
N THR A 692 41.53 -52.57 -21.29
CA THR A 692 41.65 -51.67 -22.46
C THR A 692 40.35 -50.94 -22.78
N LEU A 693 39.20 -51.61 -22.65
CA LEU A 693 37.89 -51.03 -22.96
C LEU A 693 37.24 -50.43 -21.71
N THR A 694 36.53 -49.33 -21.92
CA THR A 694 35.56 -48.82 -20.94
C THR A 694 34.34 -49.76 -20.85
N TRP A 695 33.61 -49.72 -19.73
CA TRP A 695 32.48 -50.65 -19.50
C TRP A 695 31.42 -50.60 -20.63
N HIS A 696 31.12 -49.41 -21.14
CA HIS A 696 30.11 -49.21 -22.19
C HIS A 696 30.59 -49.70 -23.56
N ARG A 697 31.90 -49.66 -23.84
CA ARG A 697 32.46 -50.21 -25.08
C ARG A 697 32.56 -51.73 -25.03
N ALA A 698 32.95 -52.29 -23.89
CA ALA A 698 32.89 -53.74 -23.67
C ALA A 698 31.44 -54.25 -23.79
N LEU A 699 30.47 -53.53 -23.22
CA LEU A 699 29.06 -53.88 -23.31
C LEU A 699 28.53 -53.72 -24.74
N GLN A 700 28.90 -52.65 -25.46
CA GLN A 700 28.55 -52.46 -26.88
C GLN A 700 29.04 -53.63 -27.76
N ALA A 701 30.28 -54.08 -27.55
CA ALA A 701 30.83 -55.22 -28.28
C ALA A 701 30.05 -56.52 -27.99
N ALA A 702 29.71 -56.76 -26.72
CA ALA A 702 28.88 -57.91 -26.33
C ALA A 702 27.45 -57.81 -26.91
N MET A 703 26.89 -56.60 -26.96
CA MET A 703 25.57 -56.33 -27.52
C MET A 703 25.49 -56.68 -29.02
N ALA A 704 26.51 -56.32 -29.80
CA ALA A 704 26.60 -56.66 -31.23
C ALA A 704 26.53 -58.17 -31.47
N ILE A 705 27.21 -58.97 -30.63
CA ILE A 705 27.26 -60.43 -30.75
C ILE A 705 25.95 -61.07 -30.27
N LYS A 706 25.34 -60.53 -29.21
CA LYS A 706 24.18 -61.12 -28.53
C LYS A 706 22.82 -60.63 -29.06
N GLY A 707 22.79 -59.81 -30.12
CA GLY A 707 21.55 -59.25 -30.66
C GLY A 707 20.85 -58.25 -29.72
N LEU A 708 21.63 -57.59 -28.85
CA LEU A 708 21.15 -56.62 -27.87
C LEU A 708 21.49 -55.20 -28.32
N ARG A 709 20.74 -54.20 -27.86
CA ARG A 709 20.85 -52.82 -28.35
C ARG A 709 20.68 -51.78 -27.25
N ALA A 710 21.29 -50.62 -27.48
CA ALA A 710 20.99 -49.38 -26.80
C ALA A 710 20.24 -48.51 -27.80
N VAL A 711 19.24 -47.78 -27.35
CA VAL A 711 18.37 -46.99 -28.22
C VAL A 711 18.44 -45.51 -27.91
N ARG A 712 18.15 -44.68 -28.92
CA ARG A 712 18.07 -43.23 -28.84
C ARG A 712 16.77 -42.75 -29.47
N GLY A 713 16.20 -41.67 -28.97
CA GLY A 713 14.88 -41.16 -29.38
C GLY A 713 14.08 -40.72 -28.16
N GLY A 714 12.78 -40.50 -28.37
CA GLY A 714 11.83 -40.05 -27.36
C GLY A 714 11.38 -38.60 -27.57
N ASP A 715 10.78 -38.04 -26.54
CA ASP A 715 10.29 -36.67 -26.51
C ASP A 715 11.35 -35.66 -26.05
N ALA A 716 11.78 -34.78 -26.95
CA ALA A 716 12.83 -33.79 -26.69
C ALA A 716 12.37 -32.56 -25.87
N ARG A 717 11.21 -32.60 -25.20
CA ARG A 717 10.80 -31.55 -24.24
C ARG A 717 11.64 -31.55 -22.96
N THR A 718 12.30 -32.68 -22.65
CA THR A 718 13.35 -32.79 -21.63
C THR A 718 14.61 -33.23 -22.32
N TYR A 719 15.73 -32.54 -22.11
CA TYR A 719 16.99 -32.83 -22.79
C TYR A 719 18.19 -32.50 -21.91
N TYR A 720 19.38 -32.93 -22.33
CA TYR A 720 20.64 -32.53 -21.72
C TYR A 720 21.63 -31.90 -22.71
N VAL A 721 22.50 -31.06 -22.17
CA VAL A 721 23.64 -30.45 -22.87
C VAL A 721 24.89 -30.68 -22.03
N HIS A 722 25.97 -31.10 -22.66
CA HIS A 722 27.25 -31.36 -22.02
C HIS A 722 28.26 -30.24 -22.35
N PRO A 723 28.71 -29.45 -21.36
CA PRO A 723 29.74 -28.45 -21.58
C PRO A 723 31.12 -29.08 -21.64
N ARG A 724 31.86 -28.83 -22.73
CA ARG A 724 33.27 -29.24 -22.84
C ARG A 724 34.12 -28.50 -21.80
N ASN A 725 35.08 -29.21 -21.23
CA ASN A 725 35.99 -28.68 -20.21
C ASN A 725 36.69 -27.38 -20.63
N GLU A 726 37.12 -27.29 -21.88
CA GLU A 726 37.79 -26.11 -22.43
C GLU A 726 36.89 -24.86 -22.53
N HIS A 727 35.56 -25.00 -22.48
CA HIS A 727 34.63 -23.87 -22.60
C HIS A 727 34.08 -23.37 -21.26
N LYS A 728 34.22 -24.13 -20.17
CA LYS A 728 33.58 -23.83 -18.87
C LYS A 728 34.00 -22.49 -18.24
N HIS A 729 35.12 -21.92 -18.68
CA HIS A 729 35.65 -20.63 -18.21
C HIS A 729 35.06 -19.41 -18.94
N LEU A 730 34.29 -19.62 -20.01
CA LEU A 730 33.72 -18.55 -20.82
C LEU A 730 32.61 -17.80 -20.06
N PRO A 731 32.55 -16.46 -20.14
CA PRO A 731 31.61 -15.66 -19.36
C PRO A 731 30.13 -15.97 -19.65
N GLU A 732 29.81 -16.30 -20.90
CA GLU A 732 28.45 -16.66 -21.34
C GLU A 732 27.95 -18.00 -20.77
N PHE A 733 28.83 -18.83 -20.18
CA PHE A 733 28.44 -20.14 -19.64
C PHE A 733 27.39 -20.02 -18.53
N SER A 734 27.50 -19.00 -17.68
CA SER A 734 26.54 -18.74 -16.60
C SER A 734 25.12 -18.46 -17.13
N ILE A 735 25.02 -17.66 -18.20
CA ILE A 735 23.78 -17.32 -18.89
C ILE A 735 23.24 -18.55 -19.62
N ALA A 736 24.10 -19.29 -20.34
CA ALA A 736 23.71 -20.50 -21.03
C ALA A 736 23.13 -21.54 -20.08
N ARG A 737 23.74 -21.73 -18.91
CA ARG A 737 23.23 -22.64 -17.88
C ARG A 737 21.85 -22.25 -17.39
N ASP A 738 21.63 -20.97 -17.09
CA ASP A 738 20.32 -20.50 -16.66
C ASP A 738 19.27 -20.71 -17.76
N LEU A 739 19.57 -20.30 -18.99
CA LEU A 739 18.66 -20.45 -20.14
C LEU A 739 18.34 -21.92 -20.44
N ILE A 740 19.35 -22.81 -20.45
CA ILE A 740 19.15 -24.26 -20.60
C ILE A 740 18.23 -24.76 -19.48
N ALA A 741 18.48 -24.38 -18.22
CA ALA A 741 17.63 -24.75 -17.08
C ALA A 741 16.21 -24.16 -17.14
N GLN A 742 15.93 -23.21 -18.04
CA GLN A 742 14.58 -22.72 -18.38
C GLN A 742 13.97 -23.44 -19.59
N GLY A 743 14.68 -24.39 -20.20
CA GLY A 743 14.30 -25.02 -21.47
C GLY A 743 14.38 -24.06 -22.65
N ARG A 744 15.28 -23.07 -22.58
CA ARG A 744 15.51 -22.07 -23.62
C ARG A 744 16.92 -22.20 -24.16
N GLU A 745 17.03 -22.56 -25.43
CA GLU A 745 18.29 -22.70 -26.14
C GLU A 745 18.24 -21.98 -27.49
N PRO A 746 19.39 -21.47 -27.97
CA PRO A 746 19.53 -20.85 -29.28
C PRO A 746 19.46 -21.93 -30.38
N ALA A 747 19.19 -21.51 -31.62
CA ALA A 747 19.07 -22.43 -32.74
C ALA A 747 20.37 -23.23 -33.00
N GLU A 748 21.51 -22.60 -32.72
CA GLU A 748 22.86 -23.15 -32.82
C GLU A 748 23.09 -24.34 -31.90
N GLN A 749 22.35 -24.45 -30.79
CA GLN A 749 22.44 -25.57 -29.85
C GLN A 749 21.64 -26.80 -30.31
N HIS A 750 20.73 -26.65 -31.28
CA HIS A 750 19.91 -27.77 -31.75
C HIS A 750 20.75 -28.86 -32.43
N GLU A 751 20.35 -30.11 -32.20
CA GLU A 751 21.04 -31.32 -32.68
C GLU A 751 22.46 -31.50 -32.12
N GLN A 752 22.91 -30.63 -31.21
CA GLN A 752 24.21 -30.72 -30.56
C GLN A 752 24.04 -31.19 -29.12
N PHE A 753 24.75 -32.26 -28.75
CA PHE A 753 24.83 -32.70 -27.35
C PHE A 753 25.90 -31.91 -26.58
N ASP A 754 26.96 -31.45 -27.24
CA ASP A 754 27.95 -30.57 -26.64
C ASP A 754 27.42 -29.12 -26.63
N TRP A 755 27.75 -28.37 -25.59
CA TRP A 755 27.43 -26.95 -25.51
C TRP A 755 28.17 -26.15 -26.60
N ILE A 756 27.43 -25.32 -27.33
CA ILE A 756 27.96 -24.42 -28.35
C ILE A 756 28.11 -23.00 -27.77
N PRO A 757 29.34 -22.56 -27.42
CA PRO A 757 29.58 -21.22 -26.89
C PRO A 757 29.37 -20.15 -27.98
N GLY A 758 29.15 -18.91 -27.54
CA GLY A 758 28.93 -17.77 -28.44
C GLY A 758 27.95 -16.73 -27.90
N LYS A 759 27.86 -15.60 -28.61
CA LYS A 759 27.05 -14.44 -28.22
C LYS A 759 25.55 -14.65 -28.37
N HIS A 760 25.09 -15.76 -28.94
CA HIS A 760 23.68 -16.11 -29.12
C HIS A 760 22.96 -16.47 -27.81
N TRP A 761 23.70 -16.75 -26.73
CA TRP A 761 23.13 -16.95 -25.39
C TRP A 761 22.77 -15.61 -24.74
N GLN A 762 21.55 -15.13 -25.00
CA GLN A 762 21.07 -13.85 -24.46
C GLN A 762 19.68 -14.01 -23.84
N TYR A 763 19.46 -13.26 -22.77
CA TYR A 763 18.12 -13.11 -22.22
C TYR A 763 17.21 -12.35 -23.19
N GLN A 764 15.93 -12.71 -23.21
CA GLN A 764 14.96 -12.06 -24.08
C GLN A 764 14.81 -10.57 -23.71
N HIS A 765 14.94 -9.69 -24.70
CA HIS A 765 14.71 -8.26 -24.53
C HIS A 765 13.22 -7.92 -24.40
N ARG A 766 12.91 -6.82 -23.72
CA ARG A 766 11.54 -6.30 -23.50
C ARG A 766 11.32 -4.97 -24.19
N HIS A 767 10.19 -4.85 -24.89
CA HIS A 767 9.84 -3.68 -25.73
C HIS A 767 8.49 -3.05 -25.36
N GLU A 768 7.82 -3.56 -24.32
CA GLU A 768 6.51 -3.09 -23.94
C GLU A 768 6.52 -1.63 -23.46
N ALA A 769 5.39 -0.95 -23.61
CA ALA A 769 5.23 0.42 -23.13
C ALA A 769 5.43 0.56 -21.61
N ILE A 770 5.20 -0.54 -20.88
CA ILE A 770 5.43 -0.70 -19.45
C ILE A 770 6.02 -2.09 -19.16
N VAL A 771 7.04 -2.14 -18.32
CA VAL A 771 7.72 -3.36 -17.86
C VAL A 771 7.80 -3.35 -16.34
N PHE A 772 7.37 -4.43 -15.70
CA PHE A 772 7.52 -4.62 -14.25
C PHE A 772 8.87 -5.26 -13.94
N LEU A 773 9.65 -4.63 -13.05
CA LEU A 773 10.90 -5.18 -12.53
C LEU A 773 10.64 -5.81 -11.17
N LEU A 774 10.75 -7.13 -11.11
CA LEU A 774 10.57 -7.96 -9.92
C LEU A 774 11.92 -8.53 -9.49
N LYS A 775 12.62 -7.84 -8.58
CA LYS A 775 13.91 -8.30 -8.03
C LYS A 775 13.73 -8.86 -6.63
N GLY A 776 14.31 -10.02 -6.35
CA GLY A 776 14.25 -10.64 -5.04
C GLY A 776 15.36 -11.66 -4.82
N ARG A 777 15.43 -12.18 -3.59
CA ARG A 777 16.32 -13.26 -3.18
C ARG A 777 15.68 -13.97 -1.99
N TYR A 778 15.60 -15.29 -2.06
CA TYR A 778 14.90 -16.17 -1.13
C TYR A 778 13.45 -15.71 -0.88
N THR A 779 12.77 -15.24 -1.92
CA THR A 779 11.38 -14.79 -1.80
C THR A 779 10.47 -16.00 -1.62
N GLU A 780 9.69 -16.03 -0.55
CA GLU A 780 8.79 -17.14 -0.28
C GLU A 780 7.78 -17.34 -1.41
N TYR A 781 7.46 -18.61 -1.68
CA TYR A 781 6.57 -19.02 -2.78
C TYR A 781 5.23 -18.30 -2.75
N SER A 782 4.58 -18.22 -1.58
CA SER A 782 3.28 -17.56 -1.39
C SER A 782 3.33 -16.07 -1.72
N LEU A 783 4.42 -15.39 -1.36
CA LEU A 783 4.60 -13.97 -1.60
C LEU A 783 4.86 -13.68 -3.09
N LEU A 784 5.71 -14.48 -3.74
CA LEU A 784 5.94 -14.36 -5.18
C LEU A 784 4.67 -14.70 -5.98
N GLN A 785 3.94 -15.75 -5.59
CA GLN A 785 2.65 -16.10 -6.20
C GLN A 785 1.66 -14.93 -6.08
N ARG A 786 1.53 -14.31 -4.89
CA ARG A 786 0.69 -13.12 -4.67
C ARG A 786 1.08 -11.94 -5.55
N SER A 787 2.38 -11.66 -5.66
CA SER A 787 2.93 -10.63 -6.55
C SER A 787 2.50 -10.89 -8.01
N LEU A 788 2.74 -12.10 -8.51
CA LEU A 788 2.37 -12.50 -9.87
C LEU A 788 0.85 -12.51 -10.10
N ASP A 789 0.04 -12.94 -9.13
CA ASP A 789 -1.42 -12.92 -9.21
C ASP A 789 -1.98 -11.50 -9.27
N SER A 790 -1.32 -10.54 -8.58
CA SER A 790 -1.69 -9.13 -8.70
C SER A 790 -1.42 -8.55 -10.09
N LEU A 791 -0.47 -9.11 -10.85
CA LEU A 791 -0.26 -8.78 -12.27
C LEU A 791 -1.27 -9.49 -13.18
N ARG A 792 -1.62 -10.75 -12.88
CA ARG A 792 -2.65 -11.50 -13.63
C ARG A 792 -4.04 -10.88 -13.52
N SER A 793 -4.34 -10.26 -12.38
CA SER A 793 -5.64 -9.63 -12.14
C SER A 793 -5.83 -8.29 -12.84
N GLN A 794 -4.79 -7.76 -13.51
CA GLN A 794 -4.88 -6.47 -14.18
C GLN A 794 -5.80 -6.55 -15.41
N THR A 795 -6.69 -5.55 -15.56
CA THR A 795 -7.63 -5.45 -16.69
C THR A 795 -6.90 -5.28 -18.02
N ASN A 796 -5.76 -4.58 -18.00
CA ASN A 796 -4.88 -4.41 -19.15
C ASN A 796 -3.65 -5.31 -19.03
N GLN A 797 -3.57 -6.31 -19.90
CA GLN A 797 -2.47 -7.28 -19.93
C GLN A 797 -1.29 -6.85 -20.83
N ASN A 798 -1.28 -5.62 -21.36
CA ASN A 798 -0.21 -5.13 -22.27
C ASN A 798 1.01 -4.60 -21.50
N PHE A 799 1.69 -5.49 -20.78
CA PHE A 799 2.93 -5.21 -20.05
C PHE A 799 3.94 -6.37 -20.19
N GLY A 800 5.21 -6.07 -19.92
CA GLY A 800 6.29 -7.05 -19.77
C GLY A 800 6.72 -7.22 -18.32
N ILE A 801 7.45 -8.29 -18.02
CA ILE A 801 8.02 -8.60 -16.71
C ILE A 801 9.50 -8.93 -16.87
N ILE A 802 10.33 -8.40 -15.99
CA ILE A 802 11.71 -8.85 -15.76
C ILE A 802 11.75 -9.37 -14.33
N LEU A 803 11.83 -10.70 -14.19
CA LEU A 803 11.88 -11.39 -12.90
C LEU A 803 13.32 -11.83 -12.64
N ILE A 804 13.94 -11.28 -11.59
CA ILE A 804 15.34 -11.55 -11.23
C ILE A 804 15.42 -12.23 -9.87
N ASP A 805 15.93 -13.45 -9.86
CA ASP A 805 16.38 -14.17 -8.67
C ASP A 805 17.88 -13.97 -8.46
N ASP A 806 18.25 -13.24 -7.40
CA ASP A 806 19.64 -12.85 -7.12
C ASP A 806 20.35 -13.91 -6.27
N ALA A 807 20.47 -15.11 -6.83
CA ALA A 807 21.10 -16.29 -6.22
C ALA A 807 20.40 -16.86 -4.99
N SER A 808 19.14 -17.27 -5.18
CA SER A 808 18.44 -18.14 -4.21
C SER A 808 18.79 -19.62 -4.39
N GLY A 809 19.31 -20.01 -5.56
CA GLY A 809 19.72 -21.37 -5.89
C GLY A 809 18.58 -22.23 -6.46
N ALA A 810 18.95 -23.28 -7.20
CA ALA A 810 18.00 -24.09 -7.98
C ALA A 810 16.93 -24.78 -7.13
N ASN A 811 17.24 -25.17 -5.88
CA ASN A 811 16.25 -25.75 -4.96
C ASN A 811 15.10 -24.78 -4.62
N HIS A 812 15.37 -23.48 -4.67
CA HIS A 812 14.36 -22.45 -4.42
C HIS A 812 13.58 -22.07 -5.68
N ASN A 813 14.28 -21.89 -6.81
CA ASN A 813 13.74 -21.22 -7.99
C ASN A 813 13.39 -22.15 -9.17
N TRP A 814 13.51 -23.47 -9.02
CA TRP A 814 13.18 -24.44 -10.08
C TRP A 814 11.72 -24.35 -10.54
N ASN A 815 10.80 -24.01 -9.62
CA ASN A 815 9.36 -23.94 -9.90
C ASN A 815 8.92 -22.59 -10.48
N TYR A 816 9.83 -21.62 -10.67
CA TYR A 816 9.48 -20.30 -11.20
C TYR A 816 8.79 -20.36 -12.57
N PRO A 817 9.21 -21.21 -13.54
CA PRO A 817 8.49 -21.37 -14.80
C PRO A 817 7.03 -21.84 -14.60
N ILE A 818 6.79 -22.75 -13.65
CA ILE A 818 5.44 -23.23 -13.28
C ILE A 818 4.63 -22.08 -12.68
N LEU A 819 5.24 -21.34 -11.74
CA LEU A 819 4.64 -20.17 -11.10
C LEU A 819 4.25 -19.09 -12.11
N LEU A 820 5.05 -18.86 -13.15
CA LEU A 820 4.78 -17.83 -14.16
C LEU A 820 3.55 -18.16 -15.00
N ASN A 821 3.35 -19.42 -15.39
CA ASN A 821 2.16 -19.88 -16.14
C ASN A 821 1.86 -18.92 -17.33
N LYS A 822 0.65 -18.32 -17.40
CA LYS A 822 0.24 -17.37 -18.46
C LYS A 822 1.14 -16.13 -18.59
N LEU A 823 1.97 -15.83 -17.59
CA LEU A 823 2.93 -14.72 -17.62
C LEU A 823 4.28 -15.11 -18.25
N GLU A 824 4.54 -16.39 -18.53
CA GLU A 824 5.84 -16.87 -19.01
C GLU A 824 6.30 -16.15 -20.30
N ASN A 825 5.42 -16.06 -21.31
CA ASN A 825 5.72 -15.36 -22.56
C ASN A 825 5.93 -13.84 -22.35
N LYS A 826 5.44 -13.30 -21.23
CA LYS A 826 5.62 -11.90 -20.84
C LYS A 826 6.84 -11.69 -19.95
N THR A 827 7.59 -12.73 -19.62
CA THR A 827 8.64 -12.67 -18.62
C THR A 827 10.00 -12.97 -19.21
N THR A 828 10.96 -12.09 -18.91
CA THR A 828 12.39 -12.42 -18.95
C THR A 828 12.78 -12.86 -17.54
N LEU A 829 13.04 -14.15 -17.36
CA LEU A 829 13.49 -14.73 -16.09
C LEU A 829 15.01 -14.78 -16.08
N ILE A 830 15.61 -14.24 -15.02
CA ILE A 830 17.06 -14.22 -14.80
C ILE A 830 17.33 -14.84 -13.43
N ARG A 831 18.15 -15.89 -13.38
CA ARG A 831 18.54 -16.54 -12.12
C ARG A 831 20.05 -16.55 -12.01
N HIS A 832 20.56 -15.72 -11.12
CA HIS A 832 22.00 -15.68 -10.86
C HIS A 832 22.43 -16.87 -10.00
N CYS A 833 23.66 -17.33 -10.23
CA CYS A 833 24.33 -18.32 -9.40
C CYS A 833 25.08 -17.73 -8.21
N HIS A 834 25.38 -16.44 -8.28
CA HIS A 834 26.07 -15.69 -7.23
C HIS A 834 25.30 -14.40 -6.97
N ASN A 835 25.31 -13.93 -5.73
CA ASN A 835 24.67 -12.66 -5.39
C ASN A 835 25.42 -11.51 -6.07
N VAL A 836 24.77 -10.84 -7.02
CA VAL A 836 25.33 -9.69 -7.74
C VAL A 836 24.94 -8.38 -7.06
N GLY A 837 23.83 -8.37 -6.30
CA GLY A 837 23.36 -7.22 -5.54
C GLY A 837 22.29 -6.40 -6.27
N ARG A 838 21.68 -5.46 -5.55
CA ARG A 838 20.46 -4.78 -6.03
C ARG A 838 20.70 -3.84 -7.21
N MET A 839 21.73 -2.99 -7.16
CA MET A 839 21.99 -2.02 -8.23
C MET A 839 22.48 -2.64 -9.55
N PRO A 840 23.42 -3.62 -9.55
CA PRO A 840 23.77 -4.33 -10.78
C PRO A 840 22.56 -4.97 -11.48
N ASN A 841 21.65 -5.56 -10.70
CA ASN A 841 20.41 -6.13 -11.24
C ASN A 841 19.46 -5.07 -11.83
N PHE A 842 19.41 -3.87 -11.25
CA PHE A 842 18.66 -2.75 -11.84
C PHE A 842 19.29 -2.30 -13.16
N LEU A 843 20.63 -2.21 -13.22
CA LEU A 843 21.35 -1.84 -14.45
C LEU A 843 21.11 -2.87 -15.56
N LEU A 844 21.25 -4.17 -15.26
CA LEU A 844 20.94 -5.26 -16.19
C LEU A 844 19.50 -5.16 -16.72
N ALA A 845 18.52 -5.05 -15.82
CA ALA A 845 17.11 -4.98 -16.22
C ALA A 845 16.78 -3.76 -17.09
N ILE A 846 17.31 -2.57 -16.73
CA ILE A 846 16.87 -1.30 -17.31
C ILE A 846 17.71 -0.92 -18.53
N LYS A 847 19.04 -1.09 -18.48
CA LYS A 847 19.94 -0.70 -19.58
C LYS A 847 20.03 -1.78 -20.66
N GLU A 848 20.07 -3.05 -20.27
CA GLU A 848 20.34 -4.16 -21.21
C GLU A 848 19.06 -4.87 -21.67
N ILE A 849 18.16 -5.24 -20.74
CA ILE A 849 16.96 -6.02 -21.10
C ILE A 849 15.82 -5.13 -21.64
N CYS A 850 15.57 -3.99 -20.98
CA CYS A 850 14.57 -3.02 -21.45
C CYS A 850 15.15 -2.18 -22.60
N GLN A 851 14.49 -2.18 -23.76
CA GLN A 851 15.08 -1.60 -24.97
C GLN A 851 14.63 -0.16 -25.23
N ALA A 852 13.33 0.12 -25.21
CA ALA A 852 12.80 1.42 -25.63
C ALA A 852 13.01 2.51 -24.55
N PRO A 853 13.61 3.68 -24.88
CA PRO A 853 13.86 4.74 -23.89
C PRO A 853 12.59 5.26 -23.20
N GLN A 854 11.46 5.22 -23.90
CA GLN A 854 10.18 5.68 -23.37
C GLN A 854 9.44 4.60 -22.58
N THR A 855 9.93 3.37 -22.45
CA THR A 855 9.27 2.35 -21.62
C THR A 855 9.19 2.81 -20.16
N LEU A 856 8.01 2.66 -19.55
CA LEU A 856 7.86 2.81 -18.10
C LEU A 856 8.39 1.56 -17.42
N VAL A 857 9.33 1.72 -16.51
CA VAL A 857 9.78 0.67 -15.59
C VAL A 857 9.02 0.85 -14.28
N ALA A 858 8.24 -0.16 -13.89
CA ALA A 858 7.51 -0.19 -12.64
C ALA A 858 8.19 -1.18 -11.67
N VAL A 859 8.70 -0.70 -10.54
CA VAL A 859 9.39 -1.57 -9.58
C VAL A 859 8.38 -2.16 -8.61
N LEU A 860 8.17 -3.47 -8.71
CA LEU A 860 7.32 -4.27 -7.82
C LEU A 860 8.22 -5.27 -7.11
N ASP A 861 8.49 -5.06 -5.82
CA ASP A 861 9.33 -5.99 -5.05
C ASP A 861 8.60 -7.36 -4.98
N GLN A 862 9.36 -8.46 -5.03
CA GLN A 862 8.75 -9.80 -5.21
C GLN A 862 7.86 -10.24 -4.05
N ASP A 863 8.02 -9.64 -2.87
CA ASP A 863 7.20 -9.87 -1.69
C ASP A 863 6.03 -8.90 -1.53
N ASP A 864 5.90 -7.92 -2.42
CA ASP A 864 4.81 -6.94 -2.46
C ASP A 864 3.79 -7.27 -3.57
N CYS A 865 2.65 -6.56 -3.60
CA CYS A 865 1.66 -6.76 -4.65
C CYS A 865 0.86 -5.50 -4.99
N LEU A 866 0.28 -5.46 -6.20
CA LEU A 866 -0.64 -4.40 -6.60
C LEU A 866 -2.01 -4.60 -5.93
N MET A 867 -2.62 -3.50 -5.50
CA MET A 867 -3.89 -3.52 -4.75
C MET A 867 -5.13 -3.33 -5.64
N GLN A 868 -4.98 -2.65 -6.78
CA GLN A 868 -6.06 -2.38 -7.74
C GLN A 868 -5.80 -3.14 -9.05
N THR A 869 -6.86 -3.37 -9.84
CA THR A 869 -6.79 -4.13 -11.09
C THR A 869 -6.59 -3.27 -12.34
N ASN A 870 -6.57 -1.94 -12.22
CA ASN A 870 -6.45 -1.03 -13.36
C ASN A 870 -5.17 -0.16 -13.29
N ILE A 871 -4.13 -0.64 -12.59
CA ILE A 871 -2.89 0.13 -12.38
C ILE A 871 -2.19 0.42 -13.71
N ILE A 872 -2.11 -0.56 -14.62
CA ILE A 872 -1.49 -0.36 -15.93
C ILE A 872 -2.18 0.75 -16.72
N ASP A 873 -3.51 0.80 -16.73
CA ASP A 873 -4.27 1.85 -17.44
C ASP A 873 -3.97 3.23 -16.86
N GLN A 874 -3.96 3.36 -15.53
CA GLN A 874 -3.64 4.62 -14.85
C GLN A 874 -2.21 5.10 -15.17
N LEU A 875 -1.23 4.19 -15.17
CA LEU A 875 0.17 4.53 -15.48
C LEU A 875 0.35 4.93 -16.95
N LEU A 876 -0.27 4.21 -17.88
CA LEU A 876 -0.21 4.53 -19.31
C LEU A 876 -0.92 5.86 -19.63
N ASP A 877 -2.03 6.17 -18.96
CA ASP A 877 -2.72 7.45 -19.15
C ASP A 877 -1.93 8.63 -18.58
N ALA A 878 -1.25 8.45 -17.45
CA ALA A 878 -0.33 9.47 -16.94
C ALA A 878 0.86 9.68 -17.88
N LYS A 879 1.42 8.60 -18.45
CA LYS A 879 2.45 8.66 -19.47
C LYS A 879 2.00 9.43 -20.72
N LYS A 880 0.79 9.17 -21.22
CA LYS A 880 0.21 9.92 -22.36
C LYS A 880 0.08 11.42 -22.06
N LYS A 881 -0.13 11.78 -20.80
CA LYS A 881 -0.13 13.18 -20.30
C LYS A 881 1.28 13.74 -20.06
N GLY A 882 2.32 13.00 -20.46
CA GLY A 882 3.72 13.42 -20.41
C GLY A 882 4.43 13.12 -19.10
N ALA A 883 3.88 12.27 -18.22
CA ALA A 883 4.57 11.91 -16.98
C ALA A 883 5.78 11.00 -17.25
N ASP A 884 6.94 11.35 -16.72
CA ASP A 884 8.20 10.59 -16.82
C ASP A 884 8.63 9.96 -15.48
N PHE A 885 8.03 10.40 -14.38
CA PHE A 885 8.19 9.90 -13.02
C PHE A 885 6.81 9.84 -12.35
N ILE A 886 6.39 8.66 -11.92
CA ILE A 886 5.05 8.43 -11.37
C ILE A 886 5.18 7.68 -10.04
N GLN A 887 4.53 8.19 -9.01
CA GLN A 887 4.32 7.48 -7.75
C GLN A 887 2.83 7.32 -7.46
N MET A 888 2.46 6.20 -6.84
CA MET A 888 1.09 5.90 -6.42
C MET A 888 1.08 5.50 -4.94
N PRO A 889 -0.01 5.73 -4.19
CA PRO A 889 -0.05 5.48 -2.75
C PRO A 889 0.23 4.01 -2.37
N MET A 890 1.21 3.79 -1.49
CA MET A 890 1.41 2.50 -0.81
C MET A 890 0.64 2.39 0.51
N TYR A 891 0.16 1.19 0.79
CA TYR A 891 -0.35 0.78 2.08
C TYR A 891 0.71 -0.05 2.82
N ARG A 892 0.86 0.21 4.13
CA ARG A 892 1.77 -0.53 5.00
C ARG A 892 0.98 -1.14 6.16
N PRO A 893 0.79 -2.46 6.21
CA PRO A 893 0.04 -3.11 7.29
C PRO A 893 0.61 -2.83 8.69
N ASN A 894 1.93 -2.64 8.81
CA ASN A 894 2.58 -2.30 10.07
C ASN A 894 2.49 -0.81 10.48
N LYS A 895 1.98 0.05 9.58
CA LYS A 895 1.76 1.50 9.80
C LYS A 895 0.52 1.94 9.02
N PRO A 896 -0.67 1.38 9.32
CA PRO A 896 -1.82 1.41 8.41
C PRO A 896 -2.41 2.80 8.20
N ILE A 897 -2.23 3.73 9.15
CA ILE A 897 -2.76 5.10 9.06
C ILE A 897 -1.79 6.10 8.42
N ASN A 898 -0.55 5.70 8.14
CA ASN A 898 0.48 6.58 7.59
C ASN A 898 0.30 6.75 6.08
N LEU A 899 0.39 7.99 5.60
CA LEU A 899 0.38 8.31 4.17
C LEU A 899 1.76 8.81 3.73
N TYR A 900 2.17 8.41 2.53
CA TYR A 900 3.51 8.63 2.00
C TYR A 900 3.47 9.48 0.74
N ARG A 901 2.81 10.64 0.82
CA ARG A 901 2.71 11.56 -0.30
C ARG A 901 4.09 12.19 -0.57
N PRO A 902 4.64 12.07 -1.79
CA PRO A 902 5.92 12.66 -2.15
C PRO A 902 5.80 14.17 -2.30
N ASN A 903 6.88 14.88 -1.97
CA ASN A 903 7.10 16.26 -2.38
C ASN A 903 8.33 16.31 -3.28
N TYR A 904 8.10 16.59 -4.56
CA TYR A 904 9.14 16.69 -5.58
C TYR A 904 9.96 17.98 -5.49
N THR A 905 9.50 18.98 -4.73
CA THR A 905 10.20 20.26 -4.58
C THR A 905 11.28 20.15 -3.51
N ASN A 906 12.55 20.33 -3.89
CA ASN A 906 13.71 20.26 -2.98
C ASN A 906 13.73 18.97 -2.14
N SER A 907 13.37 17.82 -2.73
CA SER A 907 13.23 16.52 -2.06
C SER A 907 14.44 16.18 -1.18
N ARG A 908 15.66 16.42 -1.67
CA ARG A 908 16.92 16.23 -0.92
C ARG A 908 17.01 17.05 0.37
N LYS A 909 16.67 18.35 0.33
CA LYS A 909 16.72 19.23 1.51
C LYS A 909 15.71 18.81 2.59
N ALA A 910 14.65 18.12 2.18
CA ALA A 910 13.62 17.58 3.06
C ALA A 910 13.81 16.07 3.30
N GLU A 911 15.06 15.60 3.36
CA GLU A 911 15.45 14.23 3.70
C GLU A 911 14.74 13.17 2.82
N GLY A 912 14.65 13.46 1.52
CA GLY A 912 13.99 12.62 0.52
C GLY A 912 12.49 12.84 0.39
N ALA A 913 11.82 13.53 1.32
CA ALA A 913 10.44 14.01 1.17
C ALA A 913 9.42 12.97 0.62
N ASN A 914 9.54 11.71 1.05
CA ASN A 914 8.76 10.55 0.57
C ASN A 914 8.91 10.19 -0.91
N VAL A 915 9.86 10.74 -1.68
CA VAL A 915 10.07 10.33 -3.09
C VAL A 915 10.55 8.88 -3.22
N TRP A 916 11.05 8.28 -2.14
CA TRP A 916 11.41 6.86 -2.04
C TRP A 916 10.20 5.91 -1.94
N SER A 917 8.98 6.42 -1.71
CA SER A 917 7.81 5.58 -1.47
C SER A 917 7.39 4.76 -2.70
N HIS A 918 6.84 3.57 -2.44
CA HIS A 918 6.24 2.70 -3.45
C HIS A 918 4.83 3.19 -3.79
N LEU A 919 4.24 2.87 -4.94
CA LEU A 919 4.81 2.22 -6.14
C LEU A 919 5.73 3.19 -6.89
N ARG A 920 6.88 2.69 -7.36
CA ARG A 920 7.91 3.48 -8.04
C ARG A 920 7.86 3.21 -9.54
N VAL A 921 7.57 4.23 -10.35
CA VAL A 921 7.46 4.10 -11.81
C VAL A 921 8.19 5.25 -12.49
N PHE A 922 9.00 4.95 -13.50
CA PHE A 922 9.79 5.95 -14.21
C PHE A 922 10.07 5.50 -15.64
N THR A 923 10.36 6.45 -16.53
CA THR A 923 10.84 6.08 -17.87
C THR A 923 12.27 5.56 -17.83
N LYS A 924 12.62 4.59 -18.69
CA LYS A 924 14.00 4.14 -18.88
C LYS A 924 14.95 5.33 -19.13
N ALA A 925 14.56 6.24 -20.01
CA ALA A 925 15.34 7.45 -20.33
C ALA A 925 15.58 8.38 -19.13
N LEU A 926 14.69 8.42 -18.14
CA LEU A 926 14.92 9.17 -16.91
C LEU A 926 15.99 8.51 -16.04
N PHE A 927 15.92 7.18 -15.89
CA PHE A 927 16.92 6.42 -15.14
C PHE A 927 18.32 6.53 -15.77
N GLU A 928 18.42 6.46 -17.11
CA GLU A 928 19.68 6.55 -17.85
C GLU A 928 20.37 7.91 -17.78
N GLN A 929 19.67 8.97 -17.34
CA GLN A 929 20.30 10.28 -17.10
C GLN A 929 21.16 10.30 -15.83
N ILE A 930 21.03 9.32 -14.94
CA ILE A 930 21.82 9.24 -13.71
C ILE A 930 23.19 8.63 -14.04
N PRO A 931 24.31 9.30 -13.72
CA PRO A 931 25.65 8.72 -13.89
C PRO A 931 25.80 7.43 -13.10
N GLU A 932 26.40 6.40 -13.68
CA GLU A 932 26.50 5.09 -13.03
C GLU A 932 27.26 5.13 -11.70
N ASP A 933 28.32 5.94 -11.61
CA ASP A 933 29.09 6.14 -10.37
C ASP A 933 28.27 6.81 -9.26
N TYR A 934 27.14 7.45 -9.58
CA TYR A 934 26.22 7.97 -8.57
C TYR A 934 25.63 6.84 -7.70
N PHE A 935 25.50 5.62 -8.26
CA PHE A 935 25.01 4.44 -7.56
C PHE A 935 26.06 3.75 -6.68
N LYS A 936 27.31 4.24 -6.69
CA LYS A 936 28.41 3.75 -5.86
C LYS A 936 28.63 4.64 -4.63
N ARG A 937 29.28 4.07 -3.62
CA ARG A 937 29.76 4.77 -2.42
C ARG A 937 30.71 5.92 -2.80
N ASN A 938 30.90 6.90 -1.91
CA ASN A 938 31.71 8.10 -2.22
C ASN A 938 33.18 7.82 -2.56
N ASP A 939 33.71 6.67 -2.14
CA ASP A 939 35.05 6.18 -2.48
C ASP A 939 35.09 5.38 -3.81
N ASN A 940 33.96 5.28 -4.51
CA ASN A 940 33.75 4.48 -5.72
C ASN A 940 34.12 2.99 -5.61
N SER A 941 34.30 2.46 -4.40
CA SER A 941 34.79 1.09 -4.21
C SER A 941 33.70 0.04 -4.42
N THR A 942 32.46 0.37 -4.05
CA THR A 942 31.35 -0.58 -3.95
C THR A 942 30.00 0.06 -4.27
N TRP A 943 29.02 -0.76 -4.65
CA TRP A 943 27.62 -0.35 -4.82
C TRP A 943 26.96 -0.08 -3.46
N PHE A 944 25.94 0.79 -3.44
CA PHE A 944 24.99 0.78 -2.32
C PHE A 944 24.20 -0.55 -2.35
N ASP A 945 24.25 -1.29 -1.24
CA ASP A 945 23.65 -2.62 -1.12
C ASP A 945 22.27 -2.62 -0.44
N THR A 946 21.92 -1.52 0.24
CA THR A 946 20.58 -1.21 0.77
C THR A 946 20.17 0.23 0.39
N VAL A 947 19.02 0.71 0.88
CA VAL A 947 18.46 2.07 0.64
C VAL A 947 18.35 2.46 -0.84
N THR A 948 18.20 1.45 -1.72
CA THR A 948 18.15 1.64 -3.17
C THR A 948 16.90 2.39 -3.64
N ASP A 949 15.84 2.38 -2.83
CA ASP A 949 14.65 3.19 -3.00
C ASP A 949 14.99 4.69 -2.99
N TYR A 950 15.76 5.15 -2.00
CA TYR A 950 16.29 6.51 -2.02
C TYR A 950 17.28 6.71 -3.15
N LEU A 951 18.22 5.77 -3.34
CA LEU A 951 19.32 5.88 -4.30
C LEU A 951 18.84 6.13 -5.73
N THR A 952 17.76 5.47 -6.13
CA THR A 952 17.18 5.59 -7.47
C THR A 952 16.20 6.76 -7.53
N MET A 953 15.27 6.85 -6.58
CA MET A 953 14.16 7.80 -6.68
C MET A 953 14.54 9.24 -6.39
N LEU A 954 15.49 9.49 -5.48
CA LEU A 954 15.92 10.84 -5.15
C LEU A 954 16.51 11.59 -6.36
N PRO A 955 17.57 11.10 -7.03
CA PRO A 955 18.10 11.76 -8.22
C PRO A 955 17.09 11.79 -9.38
N MET A 956 16.27 10.76 -9.57
CA MET A 956 15.20 10.80 -10.60
C MET A 956 14.18 11.90 -10.31
N SER A 957 13.81 12.14 -9.05
CA SER A 957 12.90 13.24 -8.68
C SER A 957 13.48 14.62 -8.97
N GLU A 958 14.81 14.77 -8.94
CA GLU A 958 15.53 16.01 -9.27
C GLU A 958 15.65 16.23 -10.78
N LEU A 959 15.68 15.14 -11.57
CA LEU A 959 15.83 15.15 -13.03
C LEU A 959 14.49 15.12 -13.78
N ALA A 960 13.42 14.62 -13.15
CA ALA A 960 12.11 14.45 -13.77
C ALA A 960 11.54 15.78 -14.29
N LYS A 961 11.02 15.75 -15.52
CA LYS A 961 10.38 16.91 -16.15
C LYS A 961 8.94 17.08 -15.72
N ASN A 962 8.21 15.98 -15.49
CA ASN A 962 6.81 16.00 -15.12
C ASN A 962 6.52 14.89 -14.09
N PRO A 963 7.01 15.05 -12.84
CA PRO A 963 6.75 14.09 -11.79
C PRO A 963 5.28 14.20 -11.31
N VAL A 964 4.58 13.06 -11.25
CA VAL A 964 3.15 13.00 -10.89
C VAL A 964 2.92 12.05 -9.73
N TYR A 965 2.04 12.43 -8.80
CA TYR A 965 1.51 11.54 -7.76
C TYR A 965 0.05 11.21 -8.09
N LEU A 966 -0.25 9.96 -8.44
CA LEU A 966 -1.59 9.51 -8.81
C LEU A 966 -2.28 8.88 -7.60
N ASP A 967 -3.18 9.63 -6.96
CA ASP A 967 -3.95 9.15 -5.81
C ASP A 967 -5.41 8.90 -6.18
N SER A 968 -5.71 7.62 -6.42
CA SER A 968 -7.04 7.08 -6.69
C SER A 968 -7.48 6.06 -5.64
N GLY A 969 -6.84 6.05 -4.47
CA GLY A 969 -6.85 4.95 -3.51
C GLY A 969 -5.50 4.23 -3.43
N TYR A 970 -5.36 3.24 -2.55
CA TYR A 970 -4.09 2.53 -2.40
C TYR A 970 -3.82 1.65 -3.62
N ALA A 971 -2.60 1.75 -4.16
CA ALA A 971 -2.18 1.04 -5.36
C ALA A 971 -1.22 -0.12 -5.05
N TYR A 972 -0.52 -0.07 -3.92
CA TYR A 972 0.63 -0.94 -3.64
C TYR A 972 0.61 -1.43 -2.19
N TRP A 973 0.66 -2.74 -1.99
CA TRP A 973 0.75 -3.35 -0.68
C TRP A 973 2.21 -3.62 -0.34
N HIS A 974 2.74 -2.88 0.64
CA HIS A 974 4.15 -2.97 1.03
C HIS A 974 4.36 -3.73 2.34
N LEU A 975 4.96 -4.92 2.24
CA LEU A 975 5.25 -5.82 3.36
C LEU A 975 6.68 -5.60 3.88
N ARG A 976 6.87 -4.59 4.75
CA ARG A 976 8.18 -4.37 5.36
C ARG A 976 8.46 -5.34 6.52
N LYS A 977 9.41 -6.25 6.34
CA LYS A 977 9.99 -7.07 7.43
C LYS A 977 10.66 -6.17 8.48
N TYR A 978 10.59 -6.56 9.75
CA TYR A 978 11.27 -5.84 10.83
C TYR A 978 12.74 -6.22 10.82
N TYR A 979 13.59 -5.28 10.40
CA TYR A 979 15.03 -5.38 10.58
C TYR A 979 15.39 -4.76 11.95
N GLY A 980 16.29 -5.44 12.68
CA GLY A 980 16.77 -5.03 13.99
C GLY A 980 17.43 -3.65 14.00
N GLN A 981 17.81 -3.16 15.18
CA GLN A 981 18.32 -1.79 15.33
C GLN A 981 19.60 -1.53 14.54
N ASP A 982 20.53 -2.49 14.50
CA ASP A 982 21.82 -2.34 13.79
C ASP A 982 21.65 -2.06 12.29
N GLU A 983 20.72 -2.76 11.64
CA GLU A 983 20.44 -2.55 10.21
C GLU A 983 19.80 -1.18 9.97
N ARG A 984 18.97 -0.69 10.89
CA ARG A 984 18.40 0.67 10.79
C ARG A 984 19.47 1.73 10.94
N ASP A 985 20.38 1.57 11.89
CA ASP A 985 21.49 2.51 12.09
C ASP A 985 22.43 2.53 10.88
N ARG A 986 22.59 1.38 10.21
CA ARG A 986 23.29 1.26 8.94
C ARG A 986 22.54 1.97 7.80
N GLU A 987 21.25 1.71 7.62
CA GLU A 987 20.40 2.41 6.62
C GLU A 987 20.49 3.94 6.81
N ASP A 988 20.38 4.42 8.03
CA ASP A 988 20.45 5.86 8.36
C ASP A 988 21.80 6.49 7.98
N LYS A 989 22.91 5.77 8.19
CA LYS A 989 24.24 6.22 7.74
C LYS A 989 24.32 6.33 6.22
N LEU A 990 23.78 5.34 5.50
CA LEU A 990 23.79 5.31 4.04
C LEU A 990 22.89 6.39 3.44
N ILE A 991 21.71 6.63 4.04
CA ILE A 991 20.83 7.73 3.64
C ILE A 991 21.53 9.08 3.83
N LYS A 992 22.23 9.29 4.95
CA LYS A 992 23.01 10.53 5.18
C LYS A 992 24.09 10.73 4.13
N GLU A 993 24.82 9.67 3.77
CA GLU A 993 25.82 9.73 2.70
C GLU A 993 25.19 10.06 1.34
N LEU A 994 24.05 9.44 1.02
CA LEU A 994 23.34 9.71 -0.23
C LEU A 994 22.83 11.15 -0.29
N LEU A 995 22.28 11.67 0.82
CA LEU A 995 21.78 13.04 0.90
C LEU A 995 22.90 14.08 0.78
N SER A 996 24.15 13.73 1.15
CA SER A 996 25.32 14.61 1.00
C SER A 996 25.92 14.61 -0.41
N LYS A 997 25.58 13.64 -1.28
CA LYS A 997 25.93 13.70 -2.70
C LYS A 997 25.31 14.95 -3.37
N PRO A 998 25.96 15.50 -4.41
CA PRO A 998 25.43 16.67 -5.13
C PRO A 998 24.06 16.36 -5.76
N SER A 999 23.19 17.38 -5.77
CA SER A 999 21.92 17.33 -6.50
C SER A 999 22.18 17.19 -8.00
N LEU A 1000 21.35 16.39 -8.69
CA LEU A 1000 21.38 16.28 -10.16
C LEU A 1000 20.43 17.25 -10.87
N SER A 1001 19.72 18.09 -10.11
CA SER A 1001 18.89 19.16 -10.67
C SER A 1001 19.73 20.08 -11.56
N LYS A 1002 19.26 20.40 -12.77
CA LYS A 1002 19.85 21.49 -13.54
C LYS A 1002 19.63 22.79 -12.76
N ASN A 1003 20.70 23.47 -12.37
CA ASN A 1003 20.62 24.79 -11.74
C ASN A 1003 19.68 25.66 -12.58
N HIS A 1004 18.56 26.08 -12.00
CA HIS A 1004 17.76 27.21 -12.47
C HIS A 1004 18.19 28.46 -11.71
#